data_AF-A0A9X3S3D3-F1
#
_entry.id   AF-A0A9X3S3D3-F1
#
_cell.length_a   1.000
_cell.length_b   1.000
_cell.length_c   1.000
_cell.angle_alpha   90.00
_cell.angle_beta   90.00
_cell.angle_gamma   90.00
#
_symmetry.space_group_name_H-M   'P 1'
#
loop_
_entity.id
_entity.type
_entity.pdbx_description
1 polymer ?
#
loop_
_entity_poly.entity_id
_entity_poly.type
_entity_poly.pdbx_seq_one_letter_code
_entity_poly.pdbx_strand_id
1 'polypeptide(L)'
;MTTGASKGLLQIDIDDHELDGRTVLLNGKRHINFGSCSYLGLELDPRMRDAVVDAVTRYGTQFSSSRSYLQSPQYNVLEPLLDEMFGGHVLVTPTTSLGHLATLPVLVESTDAVLLDHQVHASVQMAANQLRVKGTTVDLIRHNNMERLEAMIQRLAPTHSKIWYMADGVYSMFADFAPFEELSALLDRYEQLHMYIDDSHGVGWAGKHGRGPALDAMGMHPRLIAACSLNKSFATAGGAIVFPNAEWKRKVRTTGGPMIFSGPVQPPLLGAAIQSARIHLSDELPVMQAALRDRIELFTDLADEFCIPLASRDVTPIRYIPLGLPTLTHDVLQRLVEDGHYTNFGTFPAVPMKHTGVRVTLTLHHTEDDIRALVDSLARHVPAALERGGEAAKRRHAKIVGSVPTLTLEHHRSADALDASEWDGMLGERGTFTVDGLKFLERAFGGEGERPEDEWRFHYYVVRDAERRPVLATFFTAALWKDDMMASAEVSELVEQRRAADPYYLTSQTFAMGSLLTEGDHLFLDRNKDWKGALDLLMGAVSEHAKDEGAGTIVFRDLYSADLELAEAVKERGYVRTSLPDSLVYEPVAGGDEEWLGTLSSKARVHQRKSVLPFDDAYDVEWLTAGGRDVGDAELDHLYGLYLAVQARGRDLNSFPLPKSFLRDMLSHPSWELMTLTLKETGAVVAFGAHFLGPRHYAPMVVGLDYAVVRTHGAYRQALRQAMLRARALGSKRVLLGMGATFEKTRFGAHVQERVAFAQASDHYSSEVLSALSADTRGAGA
;
A
#
# COMPACT_ATOMS: atom_id res chain seq x y z
N MET A 1 5.58 8.53 8.93
CA MET A 1 6.82 8.72 9.74
C MET A 1 7.46 10.10 9.60
N THR A 2 8.14 10.46 8.50
CA THR A 2 8.99 11.68 8.42
C THR A 2 8.30 12.99 8.82
N THR A 3 7.07 13.23 8.37
CA THR A 3 6.25 14.40 8.76
C THR A 3 5.95 14.47 10.27
N GLY A 4 5.88 13.32 10.95
CA GLY A 4 5.69 13.27 12.40
C GLY A 4 6.96 13.71 13.14
N ALA A 5 8.13 13.27 12.68
CA ALA A 5 9.41 13.70 13.23
C ALA A 5 9.64 15.21 13.02
N SER A 6 9.36 15.74 11.81
CA SER A 6 9.46 17.19 11.55
C SER A 6 8.46 18.05 12.32
N LYS A 7 7.42 17.43 12.91
CA LYS A 7 6.43 18.08 13.79
C LYS A 7 6.70 17.82 15.28
N GLY A 8 7.80 17.16 15.64
CA GLY A 8 8.13 16.84 17.04
C GLY A 8 7.22 15.79 17.69
N LEU A 9 6.55 14.96 16.89
CA LEU A 9 5.63 13.90 17.35
C LEU A 9 6.28 12.50 17.33
N LEU A 10 7.47 12.37 16.74
CA LEU A 10 8.26 11.13 16.68
C LEU A 10 9.73 11.47 16.94
N GLN A 11 10.50 10.50 17.43
CA GLN A 11 11.91 10.69 17.81
C GLN A 11 12.06 11.82 18.86
N ILE A 12 11.19 11.79 19.86
CA ILE A 12 11.18 12.75 20.97
C ILE A 12 12.18 12.29 22.03
N ASP A 13 13.15 13.15 22.35
CA ASP A 13 14.02 12.96 23.50
C ASP A 13 13.28 13.37 24.79
N ILE A 14 13.47 12.60 25.87
CA ILE A 14 12.88 12.88 27.19
C ILE A 14 13.93 13.53 28.11
N ASP A 15 13.48 14.46 28.95
CA ASP A 15 14.34 15.24 29.85
C ASP A 15 14.58 14.52 31.20
N ASP A 16 14.05 13.31 31.40
CA ASP A 16 14.06 12.60 32.68
C ASP A 16 15.48 12.15 33.14
N HIS A 17 15.80 12.43 34.41
CA HIS A 17 16.99 11.90 35.08
C HIS A 17 16.76 10.57 35.81
N GLU A 18 15.51 10.26 36.14
CA GLU A 18 15.06 9.01 36.75
C GLU A 18 13.65 8.69 36.22
N LEU A 19 13.38 7.41 35.93
CA LEU A 19 12.11 6.98 35.34
C LEU A 19 11.21 6.32 36.39
N ASP A 20 9.97 6.82 36.49
CA ASP A 20 8.92 6.28 37.37
C ASP A 20 7.87 5.42 36.63
N GLY A 21 8.04 5.21 35.32
CA GLY A 21 7.20 4.35 34.47
C GLY A 21 5.82 4.93 34.14
N ARG A 22 5.22 5.65 35.08
CA ARG A 22 3.92 6.35 34.97
C ARG A 22 4.02 7.63 34.16
N THR A 23 5.13 8.35 34.24
CA THR A 23 5.27 9.69 33.66
C THR A 23 6.57 9.89 32.86
N VAL A 24 6.58 10.90 32.00
CA VAL A 24 7.73 11.35 31.21
C VAL A 24 7.82 12.87 31.18
N LEU A 25 9.03 13.41 31.16
CA LEU A 25 9.33 14.84 31.07
C LEU A 25 9.64 15.21 29.61
N LEU A 26 8.74 15.98 28.99
CA LEU A 26 8.89 16.45 27.61
C LEU A 26 8.95 17.98 27.61
N ASN A 27 10.04 18.56 27.10
CA ASN A 27 10.27 20.01 27.09
C ASN A 27 10.08 20.66 28.48
N GLY A 28 10.59 20.02 29.52
CA GLY A 28 10.46 20.45 30.92
C GLY A 28 9.06 20.35 31.53
N LYS A 29 8.08 19.73 30.85
CA LYS A 29 6.73 19.47 31.39
C LYS A 29 6.49 17.97 31.58
N ARG A 30 5.87 17.60 32.70
CA ARG A 30 5.56 16.19 33.01
C ARG A 30 4.23 15.77 32.37
N HIS A 31 4.21 14.61 31.74
CA HIS A 31 3.06 14.01 31.09
C HIS A 31 2.85 12.57 31.58
N ILE A 32 1.62 12.07 31.61
CA ILE A 32 1.33 10.66 31.88
C ILE A 32 1.66 9.80 30.64
N ASN A 33 2.35 8.68 30.82
CA ASN A 33 2.95 7.89 29.74
C ASN A 33 2.09 6.70 29.30
N PHE A 34 1.13 6.96 28.42
CA PHE A 34 0.35 5.93 27.74
C PHE A 34 1.06 5.35 26.50
N GLY A 35 2.39 5.49 26.41
CA GLY A 35 3.21 4.91 25.34
C GLY A 35 3.99 3.65 25.73
N SER A 36 4.03 3.29 27.02
CA SER A 36 4.81 2.15 27.52
C SER A 36 4.15 0.80 27.23
N CYS A 37 4.93 -0.15 26.71
CA CYS A 37 4.52 -1.56 26.56
C CYS A 37 4.90 -2.45 27.76
N SER A 38 5.31 -1.88 28.90
CA SER A 38 5.52 -2.65 30.14
C SER A 38 4.21 -2.80 30.91
N TYR A 39 3.35 -3.70 30.40
CA TYR A 39 1.96 -3.83 30.87
C TYR A 39 1.83 -4.12 32.38
N LEU A 40 2.73 -4.94 32.94
CA LEU A 40 2.76 -5.25 34.38
C LEU A 40 3.67 -4.34 35.22
N GLY A 41 4.39 -3.38 34.62
CA GLY A 41 5.22 -2.40 35.35
C GLY A 41 6.42 -2.99 36.13
N LEU A 42 6.83 -4.22 35.82
CA LEU A 42 7.84 -4.98 36.57
C LEU A 42 9.26 -4.40 36.50
N GLU A 43 9.56 -3.49 35.58
CA GLU A 43 10.89 -2.89 35.39
C GLU A 43 11.35 -2.02 36.57
N LEU A 44 10.42 -1.63 37.44
CA LEU A 44 10.71 -0.87 38.66
C LEU A 44 10.59 -1.72 39.95
N ASP A 45 10.24 -3.00 39.85
CA ASP A 45 10.16 -3.90 41.02
C ASP A 45 11.55 -4.01 41.70
N PRO A 46 11.66 -3.75 43.03
CA PRO A 46 12.94 -3.83 43.73
C PRO A 46 13.64 -5.19 43.58
N ARG A 47 12.88 -6.30 43.54
CA ARG A 47 13.41 -7.66 43.38
C ARG A 47 14.11 -7.82 42.03
N MET A 48 13.58 -7.18 40.98
CA MET A 48 14.19 -7.16 39.65
C MET A 48 15.53 -6.41 39.67
N ARG A 49 15.57 -5.25 40.35
CA ARG A 49 16.81 -4.46 40.54
C ARG A 49 17.86 -5.24 41.32
N ASP A 50 17.47 -5.91 42.41
CA ASP A 50 18.37 -6.76 43.20
C ASP A 50 18.94 -7.94 42.39
N ALA A 51 18.11 -8.56 41.53
CA ALA A 51 18.54 -9.64 40.63
C ALA A 51 19.50 -9.17 39.53
N VAL A 52 19.33 -7.94 39.03
CA VAL A 52 20.28 -7.26 38.13
C VAL A 52 21.62 -7.04 38.85
N VAL A 53 21.60 -6.55 40.09
CA VAL A 53 22.81 -6.30 40.89
C VAL A 53 23.56 -7.60 41.21
N ASP A 54 22.89 -8.66 41.69
CA ASP A 54 23.52 -9.98 41.92
C ASP A 54 24.20 -10.51 40.65
N ALA A 55 23.51 -10.42 39.52
CA ALA A 55 24.04 -10.88 38.24
C ALA A 55 25.25 -10.05 37.76
N VAL A 56 25.25 -8.71 37.95
CA VAL A 56 26.44 -7.88 37.71
C VAL A 56 27.59 -8.29 38.62
N THR A 57 27.35 -8.47 39.92
CA THR A 57 28.37 -8.85 40.91
C THR A 57 28.99 -10.21 40.61
N ARG A 58 28.21 -11.18 40.11
CA ARG A 58 28.66 -12.56 39.89
C ARG A 58 29.17 -12.87 38.49
N TYR A 59 28.65 -12.20 37.47
CA TYR A 59 28.89 -12.53 36.06
C TYR A 59 29.38 -11.32 35.23
N GLY A 60 29.45 -10.14 35.82
CA GLY A 60 29.80 -8.90 35.13
C GLY A 60 28.68 -8.36 34.24
N THR A 61 28.97 -7.29 33.51
CA THR A 61 28.01 -6.64 32.61
C THR A 61 27.80 -7.38 31.29
N GLN A 62 28.74 -8.25 30.90
CA GLN A 62 28.73 -8.93 29.61
C GLN A 62 29.41 -10.30 29.68
N PHE A 63 28.85 -11.28 28.97
CA PHE A 63 29.47 -12.58 28.71
C PHE A 63 29.74 -12.72 27.20
N SER A 64 30.95 -12.34 26.79
CA SER A 64 31.37 -12.24 25.38
C SER A 64 31.64 -13.60 24.71
N SER A 65 30.64 -14.49 24.69
CA SER A 65 30.69 -15.76 23.95
C SER A 65 29.36 -16.02 23.26
N SER A 66 29.41 -16.47 22.00
CA SER A 66 28.20 -16.94 21.30
C SER A 66 27.71 -18.25 21.90
N ARG A 67 26.38 -18.41 22.00
CA ARG A 67 25.71 -19.57 22.60
C ARG A 67 25.99 -20.89 21.87
N SER A 68 26.53 -20.84 20.65
CA SER A 68 27.03 -22.03 19.94
C SER A 68 28.29 -22.64 20.56
N TYR A 69 29.07 -21.86 21.31
CA TYR A 69 30.30 -22.33 21.96
C TYR A 69 30.12 -22.51 23.47
N LEU A 70 29.69 -21.46 24.17
CA LEU A 70 29.49 -21.43 25.61
C LEU A 70 28.28 -20.55 25.94
N GLN A 71 27.60 -20.83 27.06
CA GLN A 71 26.49 -19.99 27.55
C GLN A 71 26.64 -19.68 29.04
N SER A 72 26.10 -18.54 29.48
CA SER A 72 25.98 -18.24 30.91
C SER A 72 25.20 -19.35 31.64
N PRO A 73 25.61 -19.78 32.84
CA PRO A 73 24.85 -20.76 33.63
C PRO A 73 23.43 -20.28 33.97
N GLN A 74 23.15 -18.98 33.88
CA GLN A 74 21.81 -18.40 34.08
C GLN A 74 20.78 -18.96 33.09
N TYR A 75 21.16 -19.30 31.85
CA TYR A 75 20.24 -19.93 30.90
C TYR A 75 19.72 -21.29 31.39
N ASN A 76 20.53 -22.04 32.16
CA ASN A 76 20.14 -23.32 32.75
C ASN A 76 19.14 -23.18 33.91
N VAL A 77 18.92 -21.96 34.40
CA VAL A 77 17.90 -21.63 35.41
C VAL A 77 16.69 -20.98 34.74
N LEU A 78 16.92 -20.08 33.80
CA LEU A 78 15.87 -19.34 33.09
C LEU A 78 15.04 -20.25 32.18
N GLU A 79 15.66 -21.04 31.30
CA GLU A 79 14.90 -21.84 30.33
C GLU A 79 13.95 -22.84 31.00
N PRO A 80 14.32 -23.58 32.07
CA PRO A 80 13.37 -24.44 32.79
C PRO A 80 12.19 -23.72 33.44
N LEU A 81 12.39 -22.51 33.99
CA LEU A 81 11.29 -21.71 34.55
C LEU A 81 10.33 -21.24 33.44
N LEU A 82 10.86 -20.92 32.26
CA LEU A 82 10.04 -20.59 31.10
C LEU A 82 9.36 -21.83 30.49
N ASP A 83 10.01 -22.99 30.49
CA ASP A 83 9.41 -24.27 30.07
C ASP A 83 8.15 -24.57 30.94
N GLU A 84 8.22 -24.34 32.25
CA GLU A 84 7.09 -24.44 33.20
C GLU A 84 6.01 -23.37 32.94
N MET A 85 6.40 -22.10 32.81
CA MET A 85 5.51 -20.97 32.60
C MET A 85 4.68 -21.10 31.31
N PHE A 86 5.31 -21.43 30.19
CA PHE A 86 4.67 -21.52 28.88
C PHE A 86 4.08 -22.92 28.57
N GLY A 87 4.45 -23.96 29.32
CA GLY A 87 3.98 -25.33 29.09
C GLY A 87 4.57 -25.98 27.83
N GLY A 88 5.82 -25.66 27.50
CA GLY A 88 6.52 -26.14 26.29
C GLY A 88 8.04 -26.09 26.45
N HIS A 89 8.77 -26.11 25.33
CA HIS A 89 10.23 -26.09 25.35
C HIS A 89 10.78 -24.75 24.83
N VAL A 90 11.24 -23.89 25.72
CA VAL A 90 11.58 -22.50 25.45
C VAL A 90 13.06 -22.29 25.12
N LEU A 91 13.35 -21.68 23.97
CA LEU A 91 14.68 -21.13 23.67
C LEU A 91 14.67 -19.61 23.88
N VAL A 92 15.52 -19.11 24.77
CA VAL A 92 15.72 -17.66 24.92
C VAL A 92 16.62 -17.13 23.81
N THR A 93 16.21 -16.04 23.16
CA THR A 93 16.92 -15.43 22.03
C THR A 93 17.31 -13.98 22.35
N PRO A 94 18.33 -13.38 21.69
CA PRO A 94 18.81 -12.04 22.05
C PRO A 94 17.75 -10.95 21.86
N THR A 95 16.85 -11.12 20.88
CA THR A 95 15.59 -10.38 20.70
C THR A 95 14.55 -11.31 20.06
N THR A 96 13.26 -10.95 20.09
CA THR A 96 12.21 -11.68 19.34
C THR A 96 12.52 -11.72 17.84
N SER A 97 12.94 -10.59 17.25
CA SER A 97 13.28 -10.51 15.82
C SER A 97 14.39 -11.49 15.42
N LEU A 98 15.44 -11.60 16.25
CA LEU A 98 16.50 -12.59 16.04
C LEU A 98 16.03 -14.02 16.33
N GLY A 99 14.96 -14.19 17.11
CA GLY A 99 14.29 -15.47 17.35
C GLY A 99 13.57 -16.01 16.12
N HIS A 100 12.83 -15.18 15.37
CA HIS A 100 12.25 -15.62 14.09
C HIS A 100 13.34 -15.99 13.08
N LEU A 101 14.38 -15.15 12.98
CA LEU A 101 15.52 -15.36 12.08
C LEU A 101 16.38 -16.59 12.45
N ALA A 102 16.38 -17.01 13.72
CA ALA A 102 16.99 -18.28 14.13
C ALA A 102 16.09 -19.49 13.84
N THR A 103 14.77 -19.32 13.98
CA THR A 103 13.80 -20.42 13.97
C THR A 103 13.33 -20.77 12.57
N LEU A 104 12.76 -19.80 11.85
CA LEU A 104 12.06 -20.05 10.60
C LEU A 104 12.99 -20.64 9.51
N PRO A 105 14.21 -20.11 9.28
CA PRO A 105 15.12 -20.65 8.25
C PRO A 105 15.73 -22.03 8.55
N VAL A 106 15.38 -22.65 9.70
CA VAL A 106 15.82 -23.97 10.18
C VAL A 106 14.67 -24.99 10.21
N LEU A 107 13.42 -24.54 10.38
CA LEU A 107 12.25 -25.40 10.51
C LEU A 107 11.34 -25.42 9.27
N VAL A 108 11.35 -24.35 8.47
CA VAL A 108 10.66 -24.29 7.19
C VAL A 108 11.64 -24.72 6.09
N GLU A 109 11.20 -25.66 5.25
CA GLU A 109 11.98 -26.21 4.14
C GLU A 109 11.46 -25.67 2.80
N SER A 110 12.25 -25.71 1.72
CA SER A 110 11.82 -25.20 0.41
C SER A 110 10.71 -26.03 -0.26
N THR A 111 10.33 -27.17 0.34
CA THR A 111 9.14 -27.94 -0.07
C THR A 111 7.89 -27.60 0.75
N ASP A 112 8.02 -26.73 1.76
CA ASP A 112 6.88 -26.19 2.51
C ASP A 112 6.33 -24.92 1.82
N ALA A 113 5.12 -24.53 2.19
CA ALA A 113 4.57 -23.21 1.89
C ALA A 113 4.41 -22.37 3.17
N VAL A 114 4.45 -21.05 3.03
CA VAL A 114 4.20 -20.08 4.09
C VAL A 114 3.04 -19.18 3.70
N LEU A 115 2.10 -19.02 4.63
CA LEU A 115 0.94 -18.16 4.54
C LEU A 115 1.05 -17.12 5.65
N LEU A 116 1.17 -15.85 5.29
CA LEU A 116 1.28 -14.75 6.25
C LEU A 116 -0.05 -14.02 6.38
N ASP A 117 -0.52 -13.76 7.60
CA ASP A 117 -1.47 -12.66 7.82
C ASP A 117 -0.81 -11.34 7.39
N HIS A 118 -1.49 -10.50 6.60
CA HIS A 118 -0.86 -9.25 6.12
C HIS A 118 -0.45 -8.30 7.26
N GLN A 119 -1.06 -8.41 8.44
CA GLN A 119 -0.72 -7.60 9.61
C GLN A 119 0.29 -8.26 10.56
N VAL A 120 0.78 -9.47 10.26
CA VAL A 120 1.82 -10.11 11.07
C VAL A 120 3.04 -9.20 11.19
N HIS A 121 3.63 -9.13 12.38
CA HIS A 121 4.66 -8.15 12.71
C HIS A 121 5.83 -8.18 11.72
N ALA A 122 6.35 -6.99 11.38
CA ALA A 122 7.36 -6.82 10.32
C ALA A 122 8.62 -7.68 10.49
N SER A 123 9.00 -8.07 11.72
CA SER A 123 10.11 -8.99 11.97
C SER A 123 9.83 -10.44 11.53
N VAL A 124 8.57 -10.89 11.57
CA VAL A 124 8.13 -12.16 11.01
C VAL A 124 8.15 -12.09 9.49
N GLN A 125 7.62 -11.01 8.90
CA GLN A 125 7.68 -10.79 7.44
C GLN A 125 9.13 -10.75 6.92
N MET A 126 10.05 -10.07 7.63
CA MET A 126 11.49 -10.08 7.32
C MET A 126 12.10 -11.48 7.33
N ALA A 127 11.72 -12.33 8.29
CA ALA A 127 12.21 -13.70 8.35
C ALA A 127 11.58 -14.59 7.26
N ALA A 128 10.29 -14.42 6.94
CA ALA A 128 9.63 -15.10 5.84
C ALA A 128 10.22 -14.71 4.47
N ASN A 129 10.63 -13.45 4.28
CA ASN A 129 11.35 -13.03 3.07
C ASN A 129 12.70 -13.75 2.90
N GLN A 130 13.36 -14.21 3.97
CA GLN A 130 14.55 -15.08 3.84
C GLN A 130 14.21 -16.50 3.37
N LEU A 131 12.99 -16.98 3.64
CA LEU A 131 12.50 -18.27 3.13
C LEU A 131 12.18 -18.20 1.64
N ARG A 132 11.56 -17.09 1.21
CA ARG A 132 11.33 -16.76 -0.20
C ARG A 132 12.63 -16.78 -1.01
N VAL A 133 13.70 -16.14 -0.51
CA VAL A 133 15.04 -16.17 -1.15
C VAL A 133 15.63 -17.59 -1.24
N LYS A 134 15.20 -18.52 -0.38
CA LYS A 134 15.56 -19.95 -0.46
C LYS A 134 14.64 -20.78 -1.38
N GLY A 135 13.74 -20.15 -2.13
CA GLY A 135 12.78 -20.83 -3.01
C GLY A 135 11.55 -21.42 -2.31
N THR A 136 11.25 -21.00 -1.08
CA THR A 136 10.02 -21.42 -0.37
C THR A 136 8.84 -20.62 -0.90
N THR A 137 7.69 -21.26 -1.17
CA THR A 137 6.44 -20.55 -1.51
C THR A 137 6.02 -19.67 -0.33
N VAL A 138 5.85 -18.37 -0.56
CA VAL A 138 5.30 -17.43 0.44
C VAL A 138 4.16 -16.64 -0.21
N ASP A 139 2.96 -16.67 0.36
CA ASP A 139 1.80 -15.88 -0.05
C ASP A 139 1.23 -15.09 1.16
N LEU A 140 0.60 -13.95 0.90
CA LEU A 140 -0.10 -13.12 1.90
C LEU A 140 -1.60 -13.43 1.90
N ILE A 141 -2.22 -13.37 3.08
CA ILE A 141 -3.65 -13.55 3.31
C ILE A 141 -4.21 -12.27 3.94
N ARG A 142 -5.41 -11.86 3.53
CA ARG A 142 -6.07 -10.72 4.15
C ARG A 142 -6.32 -11.01 5.64
N HIS A 143 -5.99 -10.04 6.48
CA HIS A 143 -6.01 -10.16 7.92
C HIS A 143 -7.24 -10.86 8.48
N ASN A 144 -7.03 -11.83 9.38
CA ASN A 144 -8.04 -12.64 10.04
C ASN A 144 -9.07 -13.33 9.09
N ASN A 145 -8.78 -13.46 7.79
CA ASN A 145 -9.67 -14.12 6.82
C ASN A 145 -9.47 -15.65 6.81
N MET A 146 -10.16 -16.34 7.71
CA MET A 146 -10.05 -17.80 7.89
C MET A 146 -10.60 -18.59 6.68
N GLU A 147 -11.63 -18.10 5.98
CA GLU A 147 -12.13 -18.72 4.74
C GLU A 147 -11.05 -18.77 3.65
N ARG A 148 -10.31 -17.66 3.47
CA ARG A 148 -9.20 -17.59 2.51
C ARG A 148 -8.01 -18.43 2.96
N LEU A 149 -7.75 -18.53 4.26
CA LEU A 149 -6.74 -19.44 4.81
C LEU A 149 -7.08 -20.90 4.50
N GLU A 150 -8.30 -21.35 4.77
CA GLU A 150 -8.74 -22.71 4.45
C GLU A 150 -8.66 -23.02 2.94
N ALA A 151 -9.12 -22.10 2.08
CA ALA A 151 -9.01 -22.26 0.63
C ALA A 151 -7.55 -22.32 0.14
N MET A 152 -6.65 -21.54 0.75
CA MET A 152 -5.21 -21.56 0.43
C MET A 152 -4.53 -22.85 0.91
N ILE A 153 -4.92 -23.37 2.08
CA ILE A 153 -4.46 -24.67 2.59
C ILE A 153 -4.83 -25.77 1.61
N GLN A 154 -6.10 -25.86 1.22
CA GLN A 154 -6.60 -26.86 0.27
C GLN A 154 -5.90 -26.78 -1.11
N ARG A 155 -5.59 -25.56 -1.58
CA ARG A 155 -4.88 -25.34 -2.85
C ARG A 155 -3.42 -25.79 -2.81
N LEU A 156 -2.73 -25.63 -1.68
CA LEU A 156 -1.30 -25.90 -1.53
C LEU A 156 -0.98 -27.33 -1.07
N ALA A 157 -1.93 -27.98 -0.38
CA ALA A 157 -1.82 -29.34 0.13
C ALA A 157 -1.33 -30.40 -0.89
N PRO A 158 -1.74 -30.39 -2.18
CA PRO A 158 -1.29 -31.38 -3.15
C PRO A 158 0.18 -31.22 -3.61
N THR A 159 0.83 -30.08 -3.33
CA THR A 159 2.12 -29.71 -3.91
C THR A 159 3.21 -29.38 -2.88
N HIS A 160 2.87 -29.26 -1.60
CA HIS A 160 3.80 -28.88 -0.52
C HIS A 160 3.78 -29.86 0.66
N SER A 161 4.92 -30.04 1.31
CA SER A 161 5.10 -30.96 2.45
C SER A 161 4.35 -30.49 3.70
N LYS A 162 4.54 -29.23 4.09
CA LYS A 162 3.81 -28.55 5.17
C LYS A 162 3.34 -27.18 4.70
N ILE A 163 2.36 -26.64 5.42
CA ILE A 163 1.85 -25.28 5.21
C ILE A 163 1.96 -24.57 6.54
N TRP A 164 2.75 -23.50 6.60
CA TRP A 164 2.98 -22.69 7.80
C TRP A 164 2.13 -21.43 7.76
N TYR A 165 1.14 -21.31 8.64
CA TYR A 165 0.45 -20.03 8.86
C TYR A 165 1.18 -19.20 9.92
N MET A 166 1.43 -17.93 9.65
CA MET A 166 2.10 -17.00 10.57
C MET A 166 1.23 -15.77 10.83
N ALA A 167 1.01 -15.48 12.10
CA ALA A 167 0.12 -14.42 12.59
C ALA A 167 0.64 -13.86 13.93
N ASP A 168 0.18 -12.68 14.33
CA ASP A 168 0.40 -12.16 15.69
C ASP A 168 -0.68 -12.76 16.61
N GLY A 169 -0.35 -13.05 17.88
CA GLY A 169 -1.37 -13.40 18.87
C GLY A 169 -2.22 -12.19 19.27
N VAL A 170 -1.57 -11.03 19.38
CA VAL A 170 -2.19 -9.73 19.67
C VAL A 170 -1.61 -8.71 18.69
N TYR A 171 -2.41 -8.29 17.71
CA TYR A 171 -1.95 -7.41 16.63
C TYR A 171 -1.64 -6.02 17.17
N SER A 172 -0.37 -5.62 17.03
CA SER A 172 0.19 -4.48 17.77
C SER A 172 -0.46 -3.13 17.46
N MET A 173 -1.09 -2.97 16.28
CA MET A 173 -1.69 -1.72 15.80
C MET A 173 -3.17 -1.60 16.16
N PHE A 174 -4.06 -2.42 15.59
CA PHE A 174 -5.52 -2.30 15.82
C PHE A 174 -6.02 -2.97 17.12
N ALA A 175 -5.12 -3.64 17.85
CA ALA A 175 -5.32 -4.15 19.20
C ALA A 175 -6.28 -5.35 19.33
N ASP A 176 -6.51 -6.05 18.22
CA ASP A 176 -7.29 -7.27 18.10
C ASP A 176 -6.46 -8.56 18.28
N PHE A 177 -7.17 -9.66 18.53
CA PHE A 177 -6.61 -11.02 18.59
C PHE A 177 -6.61 -11.71 17.21
N ALA A 178 -5.79 -12.75 17.06
CA ALA A 178 -6.05 -13.78 16.06
C ALA A 178 -7.24 -14.67 16.49
N PRO A 179 -8.03 -15.24 15.56
CA PRO A 179 -9.20 -16.06 15.86
C PRO A 179 -8.78 -17.46 16.35
N PHE A 180 -8.31 -17.56 17.61
CA PHE A 180 -7.68 -18.76 18.17
C PHE A 180 -8.53 -20.03 18.11
N GLU A 181 -9.86 -19.91 18.24
CA GLU A 181 -10.78 -21.06 18.15
C GLU A 181 -10.84 -21.63 16.72
N GLU A 182 -10.99 -20.76 15.72
CA GLU A 182 -11.00 -21.14 14.30
C GLU A 182 -9.62 -21.67 13.87
N LEU A 183 -8.54 -21.05 14.34
CA LEU A 183 -7.17 -21.52 14.10
C LEU A 183 -6.93 -22.90 14.70
N SER A 184 -7.41 -23.16 15.93
CA SER A 184 -7.33 -24.50 16.54
C SER A 184 -8.10 -25.53 15.72
N ALA A 185 -9.33 -25.18 15.30
CA ALA A 185 -10.15 -26.06 14.47
C ALA A 185 -9.53 -26.36 13.09
N LEU A 186 -8.84 -25.41 12.46
CA LEU A 186 -8.08 -25.64 11.23
C LEU A 186 -6.83 -26.49 11.47
N LEU A 187 -6.15 -26.27 12.59
CA LEU A 187 -4.94 -27.02 12.97
C LEU A 187 -5.27 -28.50 13.21
N ASP A 188 -6.38 -28.79 13.88
CA ASP A 188 -6.91 -30.15 14.07
C ASP A 188 -7.38 -30.78 12.75
N ARG A 189 -8.00 -30.01 11.86
CA ARG A 189 -8.56 -30.49 10.58
C ARG A 189 -7.50 -30.86 9.53
N TYR A 190 -6.39 -30.13 9.48
CA TYR A 190 -5.39 -30.24 8.42
C TYR A 190 -4.02 -30.67 8.95
N GLU A 191 -3.64 -31.94 8.78
CA GLU A 191 -2.36 -32.48 9.30
C GLU A 191 -1.11 -31.75 8.77
N GLN A 192 -1.14 -31.28 7.52
CA GLN A 192 -0.04 -30.49 6.92
C GLN A 192 0.09 -29.08 7.51
N LEU A 193 -0.96 -28.55 8.15
CA LEU A 193 -0.97 -27.20 8.72
C LEU A 193 -0.09 -27.15 9.97
N HIS A 194 0.75 -26.12 10.01
CA HIS A 194 1.62 -25.74 11.11
C HIS A 194 1.41 -24.25 11.39
N MET A 195 1.63 -23.82 12.63
CA MET A 195 1.40 -22.43 13.02
C MET A 195 2.61 -21.83 13.73
N TYR A 196 2.90 -20.58 13.41
CA TYR A 196 3.91 -19.75 14.06
C TYR A 196 3.25 -18.45 14.53
N ILE A 197 2.94 -18.36 15.82
CA ILE A 197 2.19 -17.22 16.38
C ILE A 197 3.15 -16.31 17.16
N ASP A 198 3.26 -15.04 16.77
CA ASP A 198 3.99 -14.04 17.56
C ASP A 198 3.08 -13.42 18.63
N ASP A 199 3.09 -14.01 19.81
CA ASP A 199 2.34 -13.54 20.98
C ASP A 199 3.14 -12.53 21.83
N SER A 200 4.10 -11.82 21.22
CA SER A 200 4.94 -10.83 21.91
C SER A 200 4.17 -9.74 22.66
N HIS A 201 2.95 -9.42 22.23
CA HIS A 201 2.09 -8.45 22.93
C HIS A 201 1.15 -9.07 23.96
N GLY A 202 0.98 -10.40 24.01
CA GLY A 202 0.10 -11.09 24.95
C GLY A 202 0.77 -11.62 26.22
N VAL A 203 2.08 -11.90 26.16
CA VAL A 203 2.84 -12.45 27.31
C VAL A 203 2.80 -11.53 28.53
N GLY A 204 2.74 -12.16 29.71
CA GLY A 204 2.71 -11.56 31.04
C GLY A 204 1.30 -11.31 31.55
N TRP A 205 0.57 -10.43 30.88
CA TRP A 205 -0.74 -9.95 31.36
C TRP A 205 -1.91 -10.91 31.09
N ALA A 206 -1.75 -11.88 30.19
CA ALA A 206 -2.80 -12.83 29.83
C ALA A 206 -2.35 -14.30 29.95
N GLY A 207 -3.34 -15.15 30.23
CA GLY A 207 -3.20 -16.60 30.37
C GLY A 207 -2.52 -17.05 31.66
N LYS A 208 -2.62 -18.36 31.92
CA LYS A 208 -1.98 -18.99 33.10
C LYS A 208 -0.47 -18.71 33.12
N HIS A 209 0.06 -18.27 34.26
CA HIS A 209 1.47 -17.83 34.42
C HIS A 209 1.92 -16.76 33.42
N GLY A 210 1.00 -16.03 32.78
CA GLY A 210 1.32 -15.02 31.78
C GLY A 210 1.82 -15.60 30.46
N ARG A 211 1.44 -16.84 30.12
CA ARG A 211 1.86 -17.51 28.88
C ARG A 211 1.37 -16.88 27.57
N GLY A 212 0.50 -15.87 27.65
CA GLY A 212 -0.12 -15.20 26.51
C GLY A 212 -1.43 -15.87 26.07
N PRO A 213 -2.37 -15.11 25.46
CA PRO A 213 -3.68 -15.59 25.05
C PRO A 213 -3.61 -16.71 24.00
N ALA A 214 -2.61 -16.72 23.12
CA ALA A 214 -2.51 -17.74 22.07
C ALA A 214 -2.25 -19.13 22.67
N LEU A 215 -1.27 -19.24 23.57
CA LEU A 215 -1.00 -20.49 24.28
C LEU A 215 -2.04 -20.82 25.36
N ASP A 216 -2.81 -19.82 25.82
CA ASP A 216 -3.90 -20.06 26.76
C ASP A 216 -5.11 -20.72 26.08
N ALA A 217 -5.51 -20.21 24.91
CA ALA A 217 -6.62 -20.72 24.12
C ALA A 217 -6.29 -22.00 23.34
N MET A 218 -5.14 -22.04 22.65
CA MET A 218 -4.79 -23.15 21.75
C MET A 218 -4.03 -24.29 22.46
N GLY A 219 -3.49 -24.03 23.65
CA GLY A 219 -2.56 -24.93 24.33
C GLY A 219 -1.24 -25.12 23.58
N MET A 220 -0.41 -26.07 24.03
CA MET A 220 0.85 -26.43 23.36
C MET A 220 0.61 -27.54 22.31
N HIS A 221 -0.07 -27.20 21.21
CA HIS A 221 -0.36 -28.16 20.15
C HIS A 221 0.94 -28.62 19.43
N PRO A 222 1.11 -29.92 19.07
CA PRO A 222 2.36 -30.45 18.49
C PRO A 222 2.89 -29.77 17.21
N ARG A 223 2.04 -29.01 16.51
CA ARG A 223 2.36 -28.27 15.27
C ARG A 223 2.30 -26.74 15.44
N LEU A 224 2.21 -26.24 16.67
CA LEU A 224 2.25 -24.82 17.02
C LEU A 224 3.63 -24.45 17.58
N ILE A 225 4.17 -23.31 17.12
CA ILE A 225 5.30 -22.61 17.74
C ILE A 225 4.80 -21.23 18.17
N ALA A 226 5.09 -20.82 19.40
CA ALA A 226 4.85 -19.45 19.85
C ALA A 226 6.17 -18.67 19.91
N ALA A 227 6.16 -17.44 19.41
CA ALA A 227 7.21 -16.45 19.63
C ALA A 227 6.72 -15.42 20.65
N CYS A 228 7.62 -14.99 21.52
CA CYS A 228 7.31 -14.16 22.67
C CYS A 228 8.38 -13.09 22.86
N SER A 229 8.03 -11.97 23.49
CA SER A 229 8.98 -10.92 23.85
C SER A 229 9.15 -10.82 25.36
N LEU A 230 10.40 -10.87 25.81
CA LEU A 230 10.74 -10.61 27.21
C LEU A 230 10.94 -9.10 27.47
N ASN A 231 10.90 -8.27 26.41
CA ASN A 231 11.17 -6.83 26.40
C ASN A 231 9.89 -5.95 26.45
N LYS A 232 8.76 -6.54 26.84
CA LYS A 232 7.48 -5.84 27.03
C LYS A 232 7.02 -6.09 28.48
N SER A 233 5.86 -6.73 28.68
CA SER A 233 5.32 -7.03 30.01
C SER A 233 6.23 -7.78 30.98
N PHE A 234 7.20 -8.54 30.45
CA PHE A 234 8.14 -9.36 31.23
C PHE A 234 9.34 -8.57 31.77
N ALA A 235 9.49 -7.29 31.37
CA ALA A 235 10.43 -6.32 31.92
C ALA A 235 11.92 -6.72 31.96
N THR A 236 12.44 -7.31 30.88
CA THR A 236 13.88 -7.59 30.71
C THR A 236 14.28 -7.46 29.24
N ALA A 237 15.36 -8.09 28.79
CA ALA A 237 15.71 -8.22 27.37
C ALA A 237 15.58 -9.66 26.87
N GLY A 238 15.35 -9.79 25.57
CA GLY A 238 15.31 -11.06 24.87
C GLY A 238 13.98 -11.35 24.17
N GLY A 239 14.00 -12.38 23.35
CA GLY A 239 12.81 -13.11 22.93
C GLY A 239 12.77 -14.49 23.60
N ALA A 240 11.62 -15.14 23.53
CA ALA A 240 11.46 -16.54 23.87
C ALA A 240 10.72 -17.24 22.72
N ILE A 241 11.23 -18.37 22.25
CA ILE A 241 10.57 -19.20 21.25
C ILE A 241 10.17 -20.50 21.92
N VAL A 242 8.87 -20.74 22.03
CA VAL A 242 8.27 -21.91 22.68
C VAL A 242 8.03 -22.98 21.62
N PHE A 243 8.74 -24.09 21.74
CA PHE A 243 8.64 -25.23 20.85
C PHE A 243 7.75 -26.33 21.45
N PRO A 244 6.99 -27.06 20.62
CA PRO A 244 6.16 -28.16 21.10
C PRO A 244 6.97 -29.41 21.45
N ASN A 245 8.25 -29.47 21.06
CA ASN A 245 9.15 -30.58 21.35
C ASN A 245 10.60 -30.12 21.55
N ALA A 246 11.36 -30.87 22.36
CA ALA A 246 12.76 -30.58 22.69
C ALA A 246 13.73 -30.77 21.50
N GLU A 247 13.31 -31.47 20.43
CA GLU A 247 14.11 -31.64 19.22
C GLU A 247 14.20 -30.36 18.40
N TRP A 248 13.07 -29.67 18.19
CA TRP A 248 13.03 -28.40 17.48
C TRP A 248 13.80 -27.31 18.23
N LYS A 249 13.61 -27.21 19.57
CA LYS A 249 14.43 -26.36 20.47
C LYS A 249 15.93 -26.63 20.26
N ARG A 250 16.33 -27.91 20.24
CA ARG A 250 17.72 -28.33 20.03
C ARG A 250 18.24 -28.00 18.63
N LYS A 251 17.46 -28.28 17.57
CA LYS A 251 17.83 -27.99 16.16
C LYS A 251 18.07 -26.50 16.00
N VAL A 252 17.11 -25.65 16.38
CA VAL A 252 17.22 -24.18 16.29
C VAL A 252 18.37 -23.64 17.14
N ARG A 253 18.57 -24.12 18.37
CA ARG A 253 19.71 -23.72 19.21
C ARG A 253 21.06 -24.05 18.56
N THR A 254 21.16 -25.18 17.88
CA THR A 254 22.42 -25.66 17.28
C THR A 254 22.70 -25.05 15.91
N THR A 255 21.68 -24.82 15.06
CA THR A 255 21.86 -24.43 13.65
C THR A 255 21.24 -23.07 13.29
N GLY A 256 20.52 -22.39 14.18
CA GLY A 256 19.93 -21.08 13.93
C GLY A 256 21.00 -20.00 13.80
N GLY A 257 21.02 -19.27 12.68
CA GLY A 257 22.07 -18.29 12.37
C GLY A 257 22.38 -17.30 13.50
N PRO A 258 21.38 -16.57 14.03
CA PRO A 258 21.56 -15.69 15.18
C PRO A 258 22.03 -16.38 16.48
N MET A 259 21.80 -17.68 16.66
CA MET A 259 22.31 -18.43 17.82
C MET A 259 23.80 -18.73 17.73
N ILE A 260 24.36 -18.70 16.51
CA ILE A 260 25.78 -18.92 16.21
C ILE A 260 26.54 -17.60 16.06
N PHE A 261 25.94 -16.62 15.36
CA PHE A 261 26.61 -15.42 14.89
C PHE A 261 26.19 -14.11 15.60
N SER A 262 25.37 -14.19 16.66
CA SER A 262 24.97 -13.02 17.46
C SER A 262 25.41 -13.14 18.94
N GLY A 263 25.37 -12.01 19.65
CA GLY A 263 25.66 -11.96 21.08
C GLY A 263 24.47 -12.46 21.92
N PRO A 264 24.70 -13.09 23.08
CA PRO A 264 23.64 -13.50 24.00
C PRO A 264 22.96 -12.30 24.68
N VAL A 265 21.80 -12.54 25.32
CA VAL A 265 21.29 -11.63 26.35
C VAL A 265 22.33 -11.51 27.46
N GLN A 266 22.57 -10.28 27.92
CA GLN A 266 23.61 -9.93 28.87
C GLN A 266 23.29 -10.48 30.28
N PRO A 267 24.31 -10.88 31.08
CA PRO A 267 24.09 -11.45 32.40
C PRO A 267 23.16 -10.66 33.34
N PRO A 268 23.21 -9.32 33.41
CA PRO A 268 22.33 -8.55 34.30
C PRO A 268 20.84 -8.76 33.97
N LEU A 269 20.50 -8.78 32.68
CA LEU A 269 19.13 -8.96 32.21
C LEU A 269 18.69 -10.44 32.24
N LEU A 270 19.62 -11.39 32.17
CA LEU A 270 19.32 -12.78 32.53
C LEU A 270 18.97 -12.93 34.03
N GLY A 271 19.58 -12.13 34.91
CA GLY A 271 19.21 -12.04 36.32
C GLY A 271 17.77 -11.54 36.50
N ALA A 272 17.44 -10.41 35.88
CA ALA A 272 16.08 -9.87 35.83
C ALA A 272 15.07 -10.89 35.25
N ALA A 273 15.42 -11.58 34.16
CA ALA A 273 14.55 -12.55 33.51
C ALA A 273 14.20 -13.75 34.43
N ILE A 274 15.18 -14.25 35.20
CA ILE A 274 14.95 -15.31 36.19
C ILE A 274 14.00 -14.82 37.29
N GLN A 275 14.16 -13.58 37.74
CA GLN A 275 13.32 -13.02 38.79
C GLN A 275 11.89 -12.74 38.28
N SER A 276 11.74 -12.23 37.06
CA SER A 276 10.45 -12.05 36.40
C SER A 276 9.73 -13.39 36.24
N ALA A 277 10.42 -14.45 35.80
CA ALA A 277 9.85 -15.80 35.72
C ALA A 277 9.32 -16.31 37.07
N ARG A 278 10.03 -16.04 38.17
CA ARG A 278 9.56 -16.40 39.53
C ARG A 278 8.31 -15.62 39.96
N ILE A 279 8.19 -14.35 39.56
CA ILE A 279 6.98 -13.56 39.81
C ILE A 279 5.81 -14.11 38.99
N HIS A 280 6.03 -14.51 37.74
CA HIS A 280 5.00 -15.10 36.88
C HIS A 280 4.52 -16.50 37.36
N LEU A 281 5.39 -17.24 38.06
CA LEU A 281 5.07 -18.52 38.69
C LEU A 281 4.51 -18.38 40.13
N SER A 282 4.33 -17.16 40.65
CA SER A 282 3.79 -16.92 41.99
C SER A 282 2.30 -16.59 41.99
N ASP A 283 1.68 -16.66 43.18
CA ASP A 283 0.29 -16.28 43.41
C ASP A 283 0.05 -14.75 43.30
N GLU A 284 1.11 -13.94 43.12
CA GLU A 284 0.99 -12.49 42.88
C GLU A 284 0.49 -12.20 41.44
N LEU A 285 0.88 -13.01 40.45
CA LEU A 285 0.58 -12.72 39.05
C LEU A 285 -0.92 -12.60 38.75
N PRO A 286 -1.81 -13.51 39.20
CA PRO A 286 -3.25 -13.38 38.94
C PRO A 286 -3.85 -12.08 39.48
N VAL A 287 -3.33 -11.55 40.60
CA VAL A 287 -3.75 -10.26 41.16
C VAL A 287 -3.30 -9.11 40.27
N MET A 288 -2.07 -9.16 39.75
CA MET A 288 -1.55 -8.18 38.79
C MET A 288 -2.31 -8.20 37.46
N GLN A 289 -2.65 -9.40 36.95
CA GLN A 289 -3.43 -9.57 35.72
C GLN A 289 -4.86 -9.03 35.89
N ALA A 290 -5.52 -9.31 37.02
CA ALA A 290 -6.83 -8.76 37.34
C ALA A 290 -6.78 -7.22 37.42
N ALA A 291 -5.84 -6.66 38.17
CA ALA A 291 -5.70 -5.20 38.29
C ALA A 291 -5.42 -4.49 36.95
N LEU A 292 -4.77 -5.16 35.98
CA LEU A 292 -4.62 -4.61 34.63
C LEU A 292 -5.90 -4.75 33.82
N ARG A 293 -6.62 -5.88 33.93
CA ARG A 293 -7.93 -6.09 33.31
C ARG A 293 -8.91 -5.00 33.73
N ASP A 294 -9.00 -4.69 35.02
CA ASP A 294 -9.87 -3.64 35.55
C ASP A 294 -9.60 -2.26 34.87
N ARG A 295 -8.33 -1.95 34.59
CA ARG A 295 -7.92 -0.73 33.87
C ARG A 295 -8.29 -0.76 32.37
N ILE A 296 -8.17 -1.93 31.74
CA ILE A 296 -8.52 -2.15 30.33
C ILE A 296 -10.03 -2.02 30.12
N GLU A 297 -10.81 -2.61 31.03
CA GLU A 297 -12.27 -2.56 31.05
C GLU A 297 -12.75 -1.13 31.38
N LEU A 298 -12.18 -0.46 32.39
CA LEU A 298 -12.45 0.96 32.68
C LEU A 298 -12.24 1.89 31.47
N PHE A 299 -11.14 1.72 30.72
CA PHE A 299 -10.91 2.52 29.51
C PHE A 299 -11.97 2.23 28.45
N THR A 300 -12.36 0.97 28.26
CA THR A 300 -13.38 0.57 27.28
C THR A 300 -14.77 1.12 27.64
N ASP A 301 -15.17 1.01 28.91
CA ASP A 301 -16.46 1.52 29.39
C ASP A 301 -16.57 3.04 29.23
N LEU A 302 -15.53 3.78 29.61
CA LEU A 302 -15.50 5.24 29.42
C LEU A 302 -15.43 5.62 27.93
N ALA A 303 -14.72 4.86 27.09
CA ALA A 303 -14.70 5.09 25.65
C ALA A 303 -16.11 4.91 25.03
N ASP A 304 -16.89 3.95 25.51
CA ASP A 304 -18.29 3.78 25.11
C ASP A 304 -19.19 4.90 25.64
N GLU A 305 -19.03 5.33 26.90
CA GLU A 305 -19.77 6.44 27.50
C GLU A 305 -19.59 7.75 26.70
N PHE A 306 -18.36 8.04 26.26
CA PHE A 306 -18.03 9.23 25.47
C PHE A 306 -18.07 9.01 23.94
N CYS A 307 -18.56 7.87 23.46
CA CYS A 307 -18.64 7.52 22.03
C CYS A 307 -17.29 7.61 21.26
N ILE A 308 -16.16 7.38 21.94
CA ILE A 308 -14.83 7.37 21.34
C ILE A 308 -14.68 6.11 20.49
N PRO A 309 -14.34 6.21 19.19
CA PRO A 309 -14.21 5.03 18.34
C PRO A 309 -12.99 4.20 18.75
N LEU A 310 -13.18 2.90 18.95
CA LEU A 310 -12.10 1.91 19.07
C LEU A 310 -12.05 1.04 17.81
N ALA A 311 -10.85 0.66 17.37
CA ALA A 311 -10.68 -0.24 16.21
C ALA A 311 -11.08 -1.69 16.53
N SER A 312 -10.71 -2.18 17.73
CA SER A 312 -11.19 -3.45 18.29
C SER A 312 -11.79 -3.23 19.68
N ARG A 313 -12.69 -4.15 20.07
CA ARG A 313 -13.25 -4.27 21.43
C ARG A 313 -12.56 -5.33 22.27
N ASP A 314 -11.57 -6.03 21.72
CA ASP A 314 -10.84 -7.09 22.40
C ASP A 314 -10.17 -6.58 23.69
N VAL A 315 -10.14 -7.44 24.72
CA VAL A 315 -9.60 -7.09 26.04
C VAL A 315 -8.08 -7.21 26.03
N THR A 316 -7.43 -6.21 25.43
CA THR A 316 -5.97 -6.09 25.28
C THR A 316 -5.47 -4.81 25.97
N PRO A 317 -4.21 -4.75 26.43
CA PRO A 317 -3.63 -3.54 27.02
C PRO A 317 -3.30 -2.46 25.99
N ILE A 318 -3.67 -2.65 24.72
CA ILE A 318 -3.53 -1.66 23.64
C ILE A 318 -4.94 -1.16 23.33
N ARG A 319 -5.08 0.14 23.09
CA ARG A 319 -6.34 0.77 22.69
C ARG A 319 -6.06 1.69 21.51
N TYR A 320 -6.67 1.39 20.35
CA TYR A 320 -6.45 2.13 19.12
C TYR A 320 -7.68 2.93 18.73
N ILE A 321 -7.51 4.25 18.61
CA ILE A 321 -8.54 5.23 18.28
C ILE A 321 -8.31 5.68 16.83
N PRO A 322 -9.02 5.14 15.83
CA PRO A 322 -8.84 5.53 14.44
C PRO A 322 -9.37 6.94 14.19
N LEU A 323 -8.52 7.80 13.63
CA LEU A 323 -8.82 9.19 13.26
C LEU A 323 -8.77 9.44 11.74
N GLY A 324 -8.30 8.45 10.99
CA GLY A 324 -8.26 8.47 9.54
C GLY A 324 -7.01 9.17 9.01
N LEU A 325 -7.10 10.47 8.76
CA LEU A 325 -6.05 11.25 8.11
C LEU A 325 -4.91 11.64 9.07
N PRO A 326 -3.64 11.67 8.60
CA PRO A 326 -2.49 12.00 9.47
C PRO A 326 -2.60 13.39 10.11
N THR A 327 -3.21 14.36 9.41
CA THR A 327 -3.43 15.72 9.91
C THR A 327 -4.31 15.77 11.15
N LEU A 328 -5.38 14.97 11.17
CA LEU A 328 -6.29 14.86 12.33
C LEU A 328 -5.57 14.16 13.49
N THR A 329 -4.84 13.07 13.20
CA THR A 329 -4.03 12.36 14.18
C THR A 329 -2.99 13.27 14.84
N HIS A 330 -2.27 14.08 14.06
CA HIS A 330 -1.28 15.03 14.60
C HIS A 330 -1.92 16.13 15.47
N ASP A 331 -3.09 16.67 15.08
CA ASP A 331 -3.83 17.68 15.87
C ASP A 331 -4.33 17.12 17.21
N VAL A 332 -4.86 15.88 17.23
CA VAL A 332 -5.25 15.22 18.49
C VAL A 332 -4.03 14.94 19.37
N LEU A 333 -2.94 14.38 18.83
CA LEU A 333 -1.73 14.09 19.61
C LEU A 333 -1.14 15.34 20.28
N GLN A 334 -1.06 16.45 19.54
CA GLN A 334 -0.55 17.70 20.10
C GLN A 334 -1.43 18.17 21.27
N ARG A 335 -2.76 18.07 21.15
CA ARG A 335 -3.70 18.44 22.21
C ARG A 335 -3.64 17.52 23.43
N LEU A 336 -3.44 16.21 23.23
CA LEU A 336 -3.20 15.27 24.32
C LEU A 336 -1.93 15.65 25.11
N VAL A 337 -0.85 16.02 24.41
CA VAL A 337 0.39 16.49 25.03
C VAL A 337 0.15 17.82 25.76
N GLU A 338 -0.58 18.77 25.17
CA GLU A 338 -0.95 20.04 25.82
C GLU A 338 -1.80 19.83 27.10
N ASP A 339 -2.67 18.82 27.12
CA ASP A 339 -3.47 18.39 28.27
C ASP A 339 -2.67 17.58 29.32
N GLY A 340 -1.42 17.19 29.05
CA GLY A 340 -0.56 16.45 29.99
C GLY A 340 -0.48 14.94 29.76
N HIS A 341 -0.81 14.44 28.57
CA HIS A 341 -0.79 13.02 28.21
C HIS A 341 0.12 12.71 27.02
N TYR A 342 1.05 11.76 27.18
CA TYR A 342 1.83 11.21 26.08
C TYR A 342 1.21 9.91 25.58
N THR A 343 1.03 9.77 24.26
CA THR A 343 0.49 8.58 23.60
C THR A 343 1.31 8.26 22.33
N ASN A 344 1.31 7.00 21.91
CA ASN A 344 1.83 6.63 20.59
C ASN A 344 0.77 6.86 19.51
N PHE A 345 1.11 6.67 18.24
CA PHE A 345 0.16 6.68 17.13
C PHE A 345 0.52 5.71 16.01
N GLY A 346 -0.49 5.28 15.25
CA GLY A 346 -0.28 4.56 14.00
C GLY A 346 -0.17 5.54 12.84
N THR A 347 0.87 5.41 12.03
CA THR A 347 1.05 6.12 10.75
C THR A 347 1.82 5.25 9.77
N PHE A 348 1.71 5.53 8.47
CA PHE A 348 2.44 4.82 7.42
C PHE A 348 3.97 4.81 7.69
N PRO A 349 4.64 3.64 7.56
CA PRO A 349 4.15 2.38 6.97
C PRO A 349 3.45 1.40 7.93
N ALA A 350 3.30 1.72 9.23
CA ALA A 350 2.75 0.76 10.21
C ALA A 350 1.23 0.54 10.10
N VAL A 351 0.50 1.52 9.58
CA VAL A 351 -0.93 1.42 9.20
C VAL A 351 -1.17 2.23 7.92
N PRO A 352 -2.24 1.96 7.16
CA PRO A 352 -2.56 2.76 5.98
C PRO A 352 -2.76 4.25 6.24
N MET A 353 -2.47 5.09 5.25
CA MET A 353 -2.61 6.56 5.37
C MET A 353 -4.04 7.03 5.62
N LYS A 354 -5.06 6.24 5.24
CA LYS A 354 -6.48 6.45 5.58
C LYS A 354 -6.87 5.92 6.97
N HIS A 355 -5.97 5.24 7.68
CA HIS A 355 -6.22 4.49 8.91
C HIS A 355 -5.29 4.94 10.06
N THR A 356 -4.79 6.18 10.03
CA THR A 356 -3.99 6.72 11.14
C THR A 356 -4.86 7.00 12.37
N GLY A 357 -4.25 7.05 13.55
CA GLY A 357 -4.98 7.14 14.81
C GLY A 357 -4.08 7.06 16.05
N VAL A 358 -4.65 7.41 17.20
CA VAL A 358 -3.96 7.40 18.50
C VAL A 358 -3.88 5.97 19.02
N ARG A 359 -2.72 5.61 19.58
CA ARG A 359 -2.44 4.29 20.14
C ARG A 359 -2.06 4.44 21.62
N VAL A 360 -3.03 4.19 22.48
CA VAL A 360 -2.90 4.16 23.93
C VAL A 360 -2.42 2.77 24.37
N THR A 361 -1.54 2.73 25.36
CA THR A 361 -1.15 1.49 26.05
C THR A 361 -1.36 1.64 27.54
N LEU A 362 -2.03 0.64 28.14
CA LEU A 362 -2.40 0.61 29.55
C LEU A 362 -1.44 -0.29 30.32
N THR A 363 -1.03 0.16 31.51
CA THR A 363 -0.06 -0.52 32.37
C THR A 363 -0.51 -0.41 33.82
N LEU A 364 0.08 -1.23 34.71
CA LEU A 364 -0.16 -1.12 36.16
C LEU A 364 0.38 0.17 36.80
N HIS A 365 1.25 0.93 36.10
CA HIS A 365 1.70 2.25 36.56
C HIS A 365 0.59 3.31 36.54
N HIS A 366 -0.43 3.13 35.69
CA HIS A 366 -1.57 4.05 35.64
C HIS A 366 -2.51 3.84 36.83
N THR A 367 -3.06 4.93 37.33
CA THR A 367 -4.20 4.98 38.24
C THR A 367 -5.51 5.09 37.46
N GLU A 368 -6.65 4.86 38.11
CA GLU A 368 -7.96 5.13 37.48
C GLU A 368 -8.11 6.60 37.07
N ASP A 369 -7.62 7.53 37.90
CA ASP A 369 -7.67 8.97 37.62
C ASP A 369 -6.88 9.34 36.36
N ASP A 370 -5.73 8.69 36.12
CA ASP A 370 -4.97 8.89 34.87
C ASP A 370 -5.79 8.48 33.64
N ILE A 371 -6.47 7.33 33.73
CA ILE A 371 -7.29 6.77 32.66
C ILE A 371 -8.50 7.66 32.39
N ARG A 372 -9.19 8.10 33.45
CA ARG A 372 -10.31 9.04 33.36
C ARG A 372 -9.87 10.37 32.73
N ALA A 373 -8.76 10.96 33.19
CA ALA A 373 -8.23 12.20 32.63
C ALA A 373 -7.86 12.09 31.14
N LEU A 374 -7.22 10.98 30.74
CA LEU A 374 -6.93 10.71 29.32
C LEU A 374 -8.22 10.58 28.51
N VAL A 375 -9.21 9.82 29.00
CA VAL A 375 -10.46 9.63 28.27
C VAL A 375 -11.25 10.93 28.19
N ASP A 376 -11.29 11.76 29.23
CA ASP A 376 -11.84 13.12 29.19
C ASP A 376 -11.15 14.00 28.14
N SER A 377 -9.82 13.87 27.99
CA SER A 377 -9.04 14.57 26.96
C SER A 377 -9.37 14.08 25.55
N LEU A 378 -9.44 12.76 25.34
CA LEU A 378 -9.90 12.16 24.09
C LEU A 378 -11.34 12.58 23.75
N ALA A 379 -12.25 12.58 24.71
CA ALA A 379 -13.65 13.00 24.54
C ALA A 379 -13.79 14.47 24.12
N ARG A 380 -12.88 15.35 24.56
CA ARG A 380 -12.81 16.75 24.08
C ARG A 380 -12.27 16.85 22.66
N HIS A 381 -11.16 16.17 22.36
CA HIS A 381 -10.37 16.46 21.16
C HIS A 381 -10.71 15.58 19.95
N VAL A 382 -11.11 14.32 20.16
CA VAL A 382 -11.43 13.36 19.08
C VAL A 382 -12.67 13.78 18.29
N PRO A 383 -13.84 14.10 18.90
CA PRO A 383 -15.00 14.56 18.14
C PRO A 383 -14.70 15.85 17.38
N ALA A 384 -14.04 16.81 18.04
CA ALA A 384 -13.70 18.10 17.44
C ALA A 384 -12.72 17.96 16.24
N ALA A 385 -11.78 17.01 16.28
CA ALA A 385 -10.89 16.72 15.16
C ALA A 385 -11.64 16.03 13.99
N LEU A 386 -12.49 15.05 14.28
CA LEU A 386 -13.33 14.39 13.28
C LEU A 386 -14.31 15.38 12.62
N GLU A 387 -14.83 16.36 13.37
CA GLU A 387 -15.65 17.45 12.81
C GLU A 387 -14.89 18.37 11.84
N ARG A 388 -13.59 18.61 12.09
CA ARG A 388 -12.71 19.36 11.17
C ARG A 388 -12.37 18.56 9.90
N GLY A 389 -12.42 17.23 9.96
CA GLY A 389 -12.09 16.32 8.85
C GLY A 389 -13.11 16.21 7.71
N GLY A 390 -14.26 16.89 7.79
CA GLY A 390 -15.29 16.88 6.74
C GLY A 390 -16.22 15.65 6.73
N GLU A 391 -17.05 15.53 5.68
CA GLU A 391 -18.10 14.48 5.51
C GLU A 391 -17.60 13.05 5.79
N ALA A 392 -16.41 12.70 5.30
CA ALA A 392 -15.84 11.36 5.42
C ALA A 392 -15.61 10.91 6.88
N ALA A 393 -15.29 11.86 7.78
CA ALA A 393 -15.17 11.61 9.22
C ALA A 393 -16.52 11.75 9.96
N LYS A 394 -17.49 12.49 9.39
CA LYS A 394 -18.77 12.83 10.02
C LYS A 394 -19.86 11.76 9.93
N ARG A 395 -19.80 10.79 9.01
CA ARG A 395 -20.87 9.78 8.79
C ARG A 395 -21.11 8.76 9.93
N ARG A 396 -20.73 9.08 11.18
CA ARG A 396 -21.15 8.37 12.40
C ARG A 396 -21.98 9.21 13.40
N HIS A 397 -22.23 10.51 13.19
CA HIS A 397 -23.20 11.30 13.97
C HIS A 397 -23.79 12.45 13.13
N ALA A 398 -25.10 12.74 13.28
CA ALA A 398 -25.86 13.47 12.27
C ALA A 398 -26.19 14.95 12.60
N LYS A 399 -26.10 15.78 11.55
CA LYS A 399 -26.82 17.05 11.24
C LYS A 399 -26.48 18.39 11.94
N ILE A 400 -25.91 19.30 11.09
CA ILE A 400 -26.13 20.77 10.95
C ILE A 400 -25.79 21.63 12.21
N VAL A 401 -24.86 22.60 12.24
CA VAL A 401 -24.64 23.83 11.43
C VAL A 401 -23.12 24.14 11.37
N GLY A 402 -22.48 24.82 10.39
CA GLY A 402 -22.94 25.38 9.11
C GLY A 402 -22.43 26.81 8.83
N SER A 403 -21.44 26.97 7.92
CA SER A 403 -20.92 28.27 7.44
C SER A 403 -20.70 28.23 5.92
N VAL A 404 -21.12 29.27 5.20
CA VAL A 404 -21.08 29.34 3.72
C VAL A 404 -19.65 29.63 3.23
N PRO A 405 -19.04 28.80 2.36
CA PRO A 405 -17.85 29.18 1.61
C PRO A 405 -18.24 30.03 0.39
N THR A 406 -17.35 30.94 -0.01
CA THR A 406 -17.43 31.73 -1.27
C THR A 406 -17.19 30.89 -2.54
N LEU A 407 -17.02 29.58 -2.39
CA LEU A 407 -16.80 28.62 -3.48
C LEU A 407 -17.97 27.64 -3.57
N THR A 408 -18.36 27.28 -4.79
CA THR A 408 -19.43 26.30 -5.06
C THR A 408 -18.93 25.19 -5.98
N LEU A 409 -19.23 23.94 -5.67
CA LEU A 409 -18.88 22.77 -6.49
C LEU A 409 -20.11 22.33 -7.30
N GLU A 410 -19.96 22.32 -8.62
CA GLU A 410 -20.88 21.71 -9.58
C GLU A 410 -20.37 20.29 -9.90
N HIS A 411 -21.27 19.32 -9.90
CA HIS A 411 -20.98 17.91 -10.20
C HIS A 411 -21.98 17.37 -11.22
N HIS A 412 -21.46 16.69 -12.25
CA HIS A 412 -22.25 16.07 -13.31
C HIS A 412 -21.82 14.62 -13.56
N ARG A 413 -22.75 13.76 -13.98
CA ARG A 413 -22.49 12.35 -14.36
C ARG A 413 -22.50 12.10 -15.87
N SER A 414 -22.65 13.16 -16.68
CA SER A 414 -22.48 13.10 -18.14
C SER A 414 -21.94 14.42 -18.70
N ALA A 415 -21.10 14.31 -19.72
CA ALA A 415 -20.54 15.38 -20.52
C ALA A 415 -21.60 16.15 -21.33
N ASP A 416 -22.80 15.61 -21.52
CA ASP A 416 -23.94 16.37 -22.08
C ASP A 416 -24.41 17.52 -21.17
N ALA A 417 -24.07 17.50 -19.87
CA ALA A 417 -24.40 18.57 -18.93
C ALA A 417 -23.34 19.69 -18.86
N LEU A 418 -22.23 19.57 -19.60
CA LEU A 418 -21.14 20.55 -19.60
C LEU A 418 -21.34 21.64 -20.66
N ASP A 419 -20.97 22.88 -20.33
CA ASP A 419 -20.77 23.91 -21.35
C ASP A 419 -19.46 23.60 -22.10
N ALA A 420 -19.61 23.20 -23.37
CA ALA A 420 -18.47 22.83 -24.21
C ALA A 420 -17.49 23.99 -24.45
N SER A 421 -17.98 25.24 -24.55
CA SER A 421 -17.11 26.39 -24.76
C SER A 421 -16.31 26.75 -23.52
N GLU A 422 -16.89 26.59 -22.32
CA GLU A 422 -16.19 26.82 -21.05
C GLU A 422 -15.20 25.68 -20.76
N TRP A 423 -15.65 24.42 -20.87
CA TRP A 423 -14.83 23.24 -20.59
C TRP A 423 -13.64 23.14 -21.54
N ASP A 424 -13.85 23.24 -22.86
CA ASP A 424 -12.77 23.13 -23.83
C ASP A 424 -11.81 24.33 -23.75
N GLY A 425 -12.30 25.50 -23.31
CA GLY A 425 -11.46 26.66 -22.98
C GLY A 425 -10.54 26.44 -21.77
N MET A 426 -10.94 25.60 -20.81
CA MET A 426 -10.13 25.24 -19.64
C MET A 426 -9.18 24.06 -19.91
N LEU A 427 -9.70 23.01 -20.57
CA LEU A 427 -9.13 21.66 -20.61
C LEU A 427 -8.91 21.12 -22.04
N GLY A 428 -9.59 21.63 -23.06
CA GLY A 428 -9.58 21.07 -24.43
C GLY A 428 -8.23 21.14 -25.15
N GLU A 429 -7.33 22.06 -24.76
CA GLU A 429 -5.94 22.06 -25.22
C GLU A 429 -4.99 21.21 -24.36
N ARG A 430 -5.44 20.61 -23.25
CA ARG A 430 -4.58 19.93 -22.28
C ARG A 430 -4.46 18.42 -22.48
N GLY A 431 -5.34 17.80 -23.26
CA GLY A 431 -5.33 16.37 -23.55
C GLY A 431 -6.57 15.92 -24.34
N THR A 432 -6.81 14.61 -24.40
CA THR A 432 -7.85 13.97 -25.23
C THR A 432 -9.29 14.05 -24.66
N PHE A 433 -9.60 15.10 -23.90
CA PHE A 433 -10.79 15.25 -23.06
C PHE A 433 -11.55 16.57 -23.30
N THR A 434 -11.69 16.96 -24.57
CA THR A 434 -12.75 17.89 -24.98
C THR A 434 -14.13 17.30 -24.68
N VAL A 435 -15.18 18.12 -24.61
CA VAL A 435 -16.54 17.63 -24.35
C VAL A 435 -16.99 16.57 -25.36
N ASP A 436 -16.68 16.73 -26.65
CA ASP A 436 -16.97 15.69 -27.67
C ASP A 436 -16.14 14.41 -27.48
N GLY A 437 -14.87 14.53 -27.05
CA GLY A 437 -14.03 13.37 -26.72
C GLY A 437 -14.52 12.61 -25.49
N LEU A 438 -15.06 13.34 -24.50
CA LEU A 438 -15.66 12.77 -23.29
C LEU A 438 -16.99 12.06 -23.62
N LYS A 439 -17.87 12.67 -24.43
CA LYS A 439 -19.09 12.01 -24.93
C LYS A 439 -18.80 10.75 -25.75
N PHE A 440 -17.69 10.73 -26.47
CA PHE A 440 -17.22 9.53 -27.16
C PHE A 440 -16.83 8.41 -26.17
N LEU A 441 -16.09 8.73 -25.09
CA LEU A 441 -15.76 7.76 -24.04
C LEU A 441 -17.00 7.29 -23.26
N GLU A 442 -17.96 8.17 -22.98
CA GLU A 442 -19.25 7.79 -22.36
C GLU A 442 -20.05 6.82 -23.23
N ARG A 443 -20.08 7.01 -24.56
CA ARG A 443 -20.75 6.05 -25.46
C ARG A 443 -20.03 4.71 -25.53
N ALA A 444 -18.71 4.70 -25.42
CA ALA A 444 -17.90 3.48 -25.51
C ALA A 444 -17.89 2.65 -24.21
N PHE A 445 -17.95 3.29 -23.04
CA PHE A 445 -17.75 2.63 -21.73
C PHE A 445 -18.81 2.98 -20.67
N GLY A 446 -19.72 3.93 -20.92
CA GLY A 446 -20.70 4.42 -19.93
C GLY A 446 -21.98 3.58 -19.79
N GLY A 447 -22.12 2.50 -20.55
CA GLY A 447 -23.26 1.58 -20.51
C GLY A 447 -22.95 0.26 -19.78
N GLU A 448 -23.95 -0.64 -19.73
CA GLU A 448 -23.72 -2.04 -19.35
C GLU A 448 -22.82 -2.70 -20.41
N GLY A 449 -21.67 -3.23 -19.98
CA GLY A 449 -20.65 -3.79 -20.85
C GLY A 449 -20.79 -5.30 -21.01
N GLU A 450 -20.12 -5.89 -22.00
CA GLU A 450 -19.98 -7.36 -22.05
C GLU A 450 -19.05 -7.89 -20.94
N ARG A 451 -18.22 -7.01 -20.35
CA ARG A 451 -17.21 -7.33 -19.34
C ARG A 451 -17.14 -6.23 -18.27
N PRO A 452 -16.95 -6.56 -16.98
CA PRO A 452 -16.76 -5.60 -15.89
C PRO A 452 -15.68 -4.53 -16.13
N GLU A 453 -14.60 -4.84 -16.86
CA GLU A 453 -13.55 -3.86 -17.19
C GLU A 453 -13.96 -2.78 -18.20
N ASP A 454 -15.04 -2.99 -18.95
CA ASP A 454 -15.58 -2.05 -19.94
C ASP A 454 -16.64 -1.10 -19.34
N GLU A 455 -17.06 -1.30 -18.09
CA GLU A 455 -18.09 -0.49 -17.41
C GLU A 455 -17.48 0.66 -16.62
N TRP A 456 -17.43 1.85 -17.22
CA TRP A 456 -16.83 3.05 -16.63
C TRP A 456 -17.91 4.08 -16.26
N ARG A 457 -17.82 4.64 -15.06
CA ARG A 457 -18.78 5.65 -14.59
C ARG A 457 -18.08 6.99 -14.42
N PHE A 458 -18.57 8.01 -15.13
CA PHE A 458 -17.90 9.29 -15.32
C PHE A 458 -18.44 10.36 -14.36
N HIS A 459 -17.55 11.18 -13.83
CA HIS A 459 -17.87 12.26 -12.87
C HIS A 459 -17.12 13.53 -13.25
N TYR A 460 -17.84 14.61 -13.52
CA TYR A 460 -17.28 15.90 -13.93
C TYR A 460 -17.46 16.92 -12.81
N TYR A 461 -16.42 17.70 -12.54
CA TYR A 461 -16.39 18.66 -11.44
C TYR A 461 -15.96 20.04 -11.94
N VAL A 462 -16.71 21.06 -11.56
CA VAL A 462 -16.31 22.47 -11.73
C VAL A 462 -16.52 23.19 -10.40
N VAL A 463 -15.45 23.77 -9.85
CA VAL A 463 -15.56 24.63 -8.66
C VAL A 463 -15.48 26.09 -9.09
N ARG A 464 -16.44 26.89 -8.65
CA ARG A 464 -16.60 28.31 -9.01
C ARG A 464 -16.45 29.23 -7.82
N ASP A 465 -16.02 30.46 -8.08
CA ASP A 465 -16.01 31.56 -7.12
C ASP A 465 -17.40 32.23 -6.97
N ALA A 466 -17.49 33.22 -6.07
CA ALA A 466 -18.71 33.96 -5.79
C ALA A 466 -19.27 34.72 -7.01
N GLU A 467 -18.41 35.02 -8.00
CA GLU A 467 -18.79 35.60 -9.30
C GLU A 467 -19.12 34.54 -10.36
N ARG A 468 -19.27 33.27 -9.96
CA ARG A 468 -19.51 32.08 -10.81
C ARG A 468 -18.40 31.75 -11.81
N ARG A 469 -17.22 32.34 -11.69
CA ARG A 469 -16.10 32.03 -12.60
C ARG A 469 -15.39 30.76 -12.12
N PRO A 470 -14.96 29.86 -13.02
CA PRO A 470 -14.27 28.65 -12.61
C PRO A 470 -12.95 28.96 -11.88
N VAL A 471 -12.62 28.09 -10.93
CA VAL A 471 -11.40 28.09 -10.11
C VAL A 471 -10.66 26.76 -10.31
N LEU A 472 -11.42 25.66 -10.39
CA LEU A 472 -10.94 24.32 -10.64
C LEU A 472 -11.90 23.62 -11.60
N ALA A 473 -11.40 22.84 -12.55
CA ALA A 473 -12.21 21.90 -13.31
C ALA A 473 -11.44 20.61 -13.60
N THR A 474 -12.11 19.46 -13.48
CA THR A 474 -11.53 18.13 -13.76
C THR A 474 -12.62 17.06 -13.89
N PHE A 475 -12.25 15.86 -14.32
CA PHE A 475 -13.16 14.70 -14.33
C PHE A 475 -12.47 13.46 -13.76
N PHE A 476 -13.29 12.53 -13.27
CA PHE A 476 -12.89 11.24 -12.75
C PHE A 476 -13.67 10.12 -13.47
N THR A 477 -13.06 8.93 -13.52
CA THR A 477 -13.74 7.68 -13.88
C THR A 477 -13.64 6.67 -12.74
N ALA A 478 -14.76 6.04 -12.42
CA ALA A 478 -14.79 4.77 -11.68
C ALA A 478 -14.68 3.63 -12.69
N ALA A 479 -13.60 2.85 -12.63
CA ALA A 479 -13.37 1.71 -13.53
C ALA A 479 -12.57 0.61 -12.82
N LEU A 480 -12.71 -0.63 -13.29
CA LEU A 480 -11.93 -1.76 -12.79
C LEU A 480 -10.50 -1.68 -13.36
N TRP A 481 -9.51 -1.55 -12.48
CA TRP A 481 -8.10 -1.47 -12.85
C TRP A 481 -7.36 -2.75 -12.48
N LYS A 482 -6.34 -3.10 -13.26
CA LYS A 482 -5.32 -4.08 -12.87
C LYS A 482 -4.37 -3.42 -11.86
N ASP A 483 -4.19 -4.02 -10.68
CA ASP A 483 -3.34 -3.43 -9.64
C ASP A 483 -1.85 -3.38 -10.07
N ASP A 484 -1.44 -4.32 -10.92
CA ASP A 484 -0.11 -4.43 -11.54
C ASP A 484 0.06 -3.57 -12.79
N MET A 485 -0.89 -2.71 -13.16
CA MET A 485 -0.82 -1.89 -14.39
C MET A 485 0.48 -1.08 -14.49
N MET A 486 1.06 -0.67 -13.36
CA MET A 486 2.30 0.12 -13.27
C MET A 486 3.48 -0.70 -12.70
N ALA A 487 3.36 -2.02 -12.60
CA ALA A 487 4.43 -2.90 -12.14
C ALA A 487 5.46 -3.16 -13.26
N SER A 488 6.59 -3.81 -12.93
CA SER A 488 7.54 -4.23 -13.97
C SER A 488 6.97 -5.39 -14.80
N ALA A 489 7.38 -5.50 -16.05
CA ALA A 489 6.89 -6.52 -16.98
C ALA A 489 6.95 -7.95 -16.40
N GLU A 490 8.02 -8.28 -15.65
CA GLU A 490 8.20 -9.60 -15.04
C GLU A 490 7.20 -9.86 -13.90
N VAL A 491 6.85 -8.82 -13.13
CA VAL A 491 5.81 -8.93 -12.08
C VAL A 491 4.45 -9.08 -12.75
N SER A 492 4.15 -8.28 -13.77
CA SER A 492 2.92 -8.39 -14.57
C SER A 492 2.77 -9.79 -15.18
N GLU A 493 3.85 -10.40 -15.69
CA GLU A 493 3.82 -11.78 -16.20
C GLU A 493 3.46 -12.81 -15.13
N LEU A 494 3.98 -12.70 -13.89
CA LEU A 494 3.60 -13.58 -12.79
C LEU A 494 2.13 -13.39 -12.36
N VAL A 495 1.64 -12.15 -12.36
CA VAL A 495 0.23 -11.86 -12.06
C VAL A 495 -0.68 -12.44 -13.15
N GLU A 496 -0.29 -12.33 -14.42
CA GLU A 496 -1.07 -12.86 -15.54
C GLU A 496 -1.10 -14.39 -15.58
N GLN A 497 -0.04 -15.07 -15.12
CA GLN A 497 -0.08 -16.52 -14.86
C GLN A 497 -1.12 -16.90 -13.79
N ARG A 498 -1.23 -16.10 -12.72
CA ARG A 498 -2.29 -16.28 -11.70
C ARG A 498 -3.68 -15.96 -12.30
N ARG A 499 -3.79 -14.96 -13.19
CA ARG A 499 -5.04 -14.62 -13.89
C ARG A 499 -5.56 -15.68 -14.86
N ALA A 500 -4.72 -16.64 -15.29
CA ALA A 500 -5.19 -17.79 -16.06
C ALA A 500 -6.18 -18.69 -15.29
N ALA A 501 -6.19 -18.63 -13.95
CA ALA A 501 -7.15 -19.32 -13.09
C ALA A 501 -8.25 -18.40 -12.52
N ASP A 502 -7.94 -17.12 -12.32
CA ASP A 502 -8.85 -16.10 -11.79
C ASP A 502 -8.64 -14.77 -12.58
N PRO A 503 -9.41 -14.50 -13.64
CA PRO A 503 -9.19 -13.35 -14.53
C PRO A 503 -9.14 -12.00 -13.83
N TYR A 504 -9.74 -11.89 -12.64
CA TYR A 504 -9.81 -10.66 -11.84
C TYR A 504 -8.87 -10.69 -10.62
N TYR A 505 -7.92 -11.62 -10.58
CA TYR A 505 -6.85 -11.62 -9.58
C TYR A 505 -6.06 -10.30 -9.60
N LEU A 506 -5.90 -9.67 -8.44
CA LEU A 506 -5.29 -8.34 -8.27
C LEU A 506 -5.90 -7.29 -9.20
N THR A 507 -7.21 -7.08 -9.08
CA THR A 507 -7.91 -5.96 -9.71
C THR A 507 -8.71 -5.20 -8.66
N SER A 508 -8.77 -3.88 -8.81
CA SER A 508 -9.44 -2.97 -7.87
C SER A 508 -10.33 -1.99 -8.62
N GLN A 509 -11.57 -1.83 -8.13
CA GLN A 509 -12.40 -0.70 -8.53
C GLN A 509 -11.69 0.59 -8.10
N THR A 510 -11.32 1.41 -9.08
CA THR A 510 -10.47 2.59 -8.89
C THR A 510 -11.18 3.84 -9.37
N PHE A 511 -11.15 4.89 -8.55
CA PHE A 511 -11.69 6.20 -8.88
C PHE A 511 -10.54 7.14 -9.24
N ALA A 512 -10.25 7.25 -10.54
CA ALA A 512 -9.09 7.97 -11.04
C ALA A 512 -9.48 9.28 -11.73
N MET A 513 -8.67 10.33 -11.53
CA MET A 513 -8.73 11.55 -12.32
C MET A 513 -8.35 11.22 -13.76
N GLY A 514 -9.15 11.68 -14.73
CA GLY A 514 -9.07 11.20 -16.09
C GLY A 514 -9.66 9.79 -16.29
N SER A 515 -9.23 9.12 -17.35
CA SER A 515 -9.54 7.71 -17.66
C SER A 515 -8.30 6.97 -18.19
N LEU A 516 -8.38 5.64 -18.31
CA LEU A 516 -7.33 4.80 -18.88
C LEU A 516 -6.98 5.18 -20.34
N LEU A 517 -7.89 5.85 -21.05
CA LEU A 517 -7.73 6.29 -22.45
C LEU A 517 -7.51 7.80 -22.60
N THR A 518 -7.06 8.45 -21.53
CA THR A 518 -6.67 9.86 -21.58
C THR A 518 -5.28 10.09 -21.01
N GLU A 519 -4.58 11.03 -21.63
CA GLU A 519 -3.30 11.58 -21.22
C GLU A 519 -3.41 13.10 -21.31
N GLY A 520 -2.75 13.84 -20.42
CA GLY A 520 -2.74 15.29 -20.44
C GLY A 520 -2.62 15.90 -19.06
N ASP A 521 -2.87 17.20 -18.97
CA ASP A 521 -3.07 17.87 -17.69
C ASP A 521 -4.58 17.93 -17.38
N HIS A 522 -5.11 16.90 -16.70
CA HIS A 522 -6.54 16.74 -16.41
C HIS A 522 -7.09 17.74 -15.37
N LEU A 523 -6.25 18.58 -14.76
CA LEU A 523 -6.63 19.50 -13.70
C LEU A 523 -6.47 20.96 -14.16
N PHE A 524 -7.58 21.60 -14.52
CA PHE A 524 -7.61 23.05 -14.62
C PHE A 524 -7.59 23.65 -13.20
N LEU A 525 -6.74 24.65 -12.98
CA LEU A 525 -6.54 25.29 -11.68
C LEU A 525 -6.12 26.76 -11.86
N ASP A 526 -6.98 27.71 -11.47
CA ASP A 526 -6.63 29.14 -11.49
C ASP A 526 -5.85 29.53 -10.24
N ARG A 527 -4.52 29.58 -10.39
CA ARG A 527 -3.57 29.92 -9.33
C ARG A 527 -3.73 31.34 -8.75
N ASN A 528 -4.49 32.22 -9.39
CA ASN A 528 -4.73 33.59 -8.90
C ASN A 528 -5.93 33.69 -7.94
N LYS A 529 -6.62 32.58 -7.69
CA LYS A 529 -7.81 32.49 -6.83
C LYS A 529 -7.56 31.53 -5.66
N ASP A 530 -8.60 31.30 -4.85
CA ASP A 530 -8.58 30.27 -3.79
C ASP A 530 -8.65 28.85 -4.37
N TRP A 531 -7.56 28.46 -5.02
CA TRP A 531 -7.41 27.14 -5.62
C TRP A 531 -7.26 26.04 -4.56
N LYS A 532 -6.80 26.38 -3.35
CA LYS A 532 -6.66 25.43 -2.22
C LYS A 532 -8.03 25.08 -1.65
N GLY A 533 -8.89 26.07 -1.38
CA GLY A 533 -10.29 25.84 -1.02
C GLY A 533 -11.07 25.10 -2.11
N ALA A 534 -10.76 25.37 -3.38
CA ALA A 534 -11.37 24.63 -4.50
C ALA A 534 -10.92 23.16 -4.56
N LEU A 535 -9.62 22.90 -4.30
CA LEU A 535 -9.09 21.55 -4.18
C LEU A 535 -9.68 20.81 -2.97
N ASP A 536 -9.92 21.49 -1.85
CA ASP A 536 -10.61 20.91 -0.68
C ASP A 536 -12.04 20.46 -1.01
N LEU A 537 -12.82 21.31 -1.69
CA LEU A 537 -14.17 20.94 -2.14
C LEU A 537 -14.14 19.74 -3.10
N LEU A 538 -13.22 19.75 -4.08
CA LEU A 538 -13.04 18.63 -4.99
C LEU A 538 -12.71 17.34 -4.23
N MET A 539 -11.68 17.35 -3.39
CA MET A 539 -11.19 16.14 -2.70
C MET A 539 -12.22 15.59 -1.70
N GLY A 540 -13.04 16.45 -1.10
CA GLY A 540 -14.22 16.05 -0.33
C GLY A 540 -15.24 15.30 -1.18
N ALA A 541 -15.69 15.89 -2.29
CA ALA A 541 -16.68 15.28 -3.20
C ALA A 541 -16.15 14.00 -3.87
N VAL A 542 -14.88 13.98 -4.28
CA VAL A 542 -14.21 12.81 -4.84
C VAL A 542 -14.13 11.66 -3.83
N SER A 543 -13.89 11.94 -2.54
CA SER A 543 -13.87 10.92 -1.48
C SER A 543 -15.27 10.34 -1.20
N GLU A 544 -16.32 11.17 -1.26
CA GLU A 544 -17.70 10.73 -1.16
C GLU A 544 -18.09 9.86 -2.35
N HIS A 545 -17.93 10.37 -3.57
CA HIS A 545 -18.32 9.65 -4.78
C HIS A 545 -17.50 8.36 -4.97
N ALA A 546 -16.20 8.34 -4.68
CA ALA A 546 -15.42 7.10 -4.70
C ALA A 546 -16.02 6.00 -3.83
N LYS A 547 -16.58 6.35 -2.66
CA LYS A 547 -17.26 5.40 -1.77
C LYS A 547 -18.58 4.91 -2.37
N ASP A 548 -19.39 5.81 -2.91
CA ASP A 548 -20.66 5.46 -3.56
C ASP A 548 -20.44 4.59 -4.80
N GLU A 549 -19.33 4.78 -5.51
CA GLU A 549 -18.89 3.98 -6.65
C GLU A 549 -18.19 2.67 -6.28
N GLY A 550 -18.03 2.37 -4.98
CA GLY A 550 -17.39 1.15 -4.48
C GLY A 550 -15.88 1.08 -4.67
N ALA A 551 -15.21 2.20 -4.97
CA ALA A 551 -13.78 2.24 -5.26
C ALA A 551 -12.91 2.14 -4.00
N GLY A 552 -12.03 1.13 -3.96
CA GLY A 552 -11.05 0.97 -2.88
C GLY A 552 -9.89 1.96 -2.97
N THR A 553 -9.61 2.47 -4.16
CA THR A 553 -8.46 3.35 -4.45
C THR A 553 -8.90 4.61 -5.17
N ILE A 554 -8.41 5.77 -4.73
CA ILE A 554 -8.55 7.06 -5.42
C ILE A 554 -7.20 7.45 -6.01
N VAL A 555 -7.16 7.93 -7.26
CA VAL A 555 -5.90 8.31 -7.95
C VAL A 555 -6.01 9.68 -8.61
N PHE A 556 -5.21 10.65 -8.20
CA PHE A 556 -4.94 11.87 -8.97
C PHE A 556 -3.71 11.60 -9.84
N ARG A 557 -3.84 11.53 -11.17
CA ARG A 557 -2.74 11.18 -12.10
C ARG A 557 -2.39 12.32 -13.05
N ASP A 558 -1.29 12.13 -13.77
CA ASP A 558 -0.75 13.05 -14.78
C ASP A 558 -0.50 14.50 -14.30
N LEU A 559 -0.27 14.68 -13.01
CA LEU A 559 0.17 15.96 -12.45
C LEU A 559 1.67 16.18 -12.71
N TYR A 560 2.08 17.44 -12.90
CA TYR A 560 3.48 17.78 -13.17
C TYR A 560 4.41 17.49 -11.97
N SER A 561 5.54 16.80 -12.19
CA SER A 561 6.48 16.43 -11.12
C SER A 561 7.06 17.62 -10.34
N ALA A 562 7.18 18.77 -11.01
CA ALA A 562 7.74 20.02 -10.53
C ALA A 562 6.77 20.90 -9.73
N ASP A 563 5.47 20.57 -9.71
CA ASP A 563 4.45 21.35 -8.99
C ASP A 563 4.44 20.98 -7.50
N LEU A 564 5.49 21.42 -6.79
CA LEU A 564 5.71 21.05 -5.40
C LEU A 564 4.62 21.59 -4.46
N GLU A 565 3.96 22.70 -4.80
CA GLU A 565 2.90 23.28 -3.99
C GLU A 565 1.60 22.46 -4.07
N LEU A 566 1.19 22.04 -5.28
CA LEU A 566 0.08 21.10 -5.44
C LEU A 566 0.40 19.74 -4.82
N ALA A 567 1.63 19.25 -5.03
CA ALA A 567 2.09 17.99 -4.46
C ALA A 567 1.99 17.95 -2.94
N GLU A 568 2.30 19.06 -2.24
CA GLU A 568 2.19 19.10 -0.78
C GLU A 568 0.73 19.18 -0.34
N ALA A 569 -0.10 20.02 -0.99
CA ALA A 569 -1.53 20.09 -0.69
C ALA A 569 -2.24 18.73 -0.85
N VAL A 570 -1.93 17.96 -1.89
CA VAL A 570 -2.52 16.63 -2.09
C VAL A 570 -2.03 15.61 -1.05
N LYS A 571 -0.75 15.65 -0.64
CA LYS A 571 -0.21 14.78 0.42
C LYS A 571 -0.80 15.07 1.80
N GLU A 572 -1.03 16.33 2.16
CA GLU A 572 -1.63 16.71 3.46
C GLU A 572 -2.99 16.03 3.69
N ARG A 573 -3.70 15.74 2.59
CA ARG A 573 -5.00 15.05 2.57
C ARG A 573 -4.86 13.51 2.51
N GLY A 574 -3.67 12.99 2.79
CA GLY A 574 -3.38 11.57 3.01
C GLY A 574 -3.00 10.77 1.77
N TYR A 575 -2.72 11.40 0.63
CA TYR A 575 -2.37 10.72 -0.62
C TYR A 575 -0.86 10.45 -0.71
N VAL A 576 -0.48 9.29 -1.24
CA VAL A 576 0.93 8.89 -1.43
C VAL A 576 1.35 9.21 -2.86
N ARG A 577 2.47 9.92 -3.02
CA ARG A 577 3.06 10.25 -4.33
C ARG A 577 3.72 9.01 -4.96
N THR A 578 3.37 8.73 -6.20
CA THR A 578 3.92 7.65 -7.03
C THR A 578 4.41 8.23 -8.35
N SER A 579 5.54 7.74 -8.87
CA SER A 579 6.02 8.14 -10.20
C SER A 579 5.16 7.50 -11.28
N LEU A 580 4.86 8.25 -12.35
CA LEU A 580 4.31 7.69 -13.59
C LEU A 580 5.45 7.49 -14.61
N PRO A 581 5.26 6.60 -15.61
CA PRO A 581 6.13 6.52 -16.77
C PRO A 581 6.23 7.86 -17.49
N ASP A 582 7.36 8.08 -18.17
CA ASP A 582 7.60 9.27 -18.98
C ASP A 582 6.48 9.46 -20.02
N SER A 583 5.72 10.55 -19.89
CA SER A 583 4.89 11.08 -20.97
C SER A 583 5.78 11.79 -21.99
N LEU A 584 5.49 11.66 -23.28
CA LEU A 584 6.31 12.23 -24.34
C LEU A 584 5.54 13.20 -25.21
N VAL A 585 6.10 14.38 -25.42
CA VAL A 585 5.51 15.43 -26.26
C VAL A 585 6.48 15.82 -27.36
N TYR A 586 5.96 15.98 -28.58
CA TYR A 586 6.70 16.47 -29.73
C TYR A 586 6.08 17.77 -30.24
N GLU A 587 6.91 18.71 -30.71
CA GLU A 587 6.46 19.97 -31.30
C GLU A 587 6.76 19.94 -32.82
N PRO A 588 5.72 19.90 -33.69
CA PRO A 588 5.92 19.87 -35.13
C PRO A 588 6.70 21.07 -35.67
N VAL A 589 7.77 20.78 -36.43
CA VAL A 589 8.50 21.82 -37.17
C VAL A 589 7.73 22.23 -38.42
N ALA A 590 7.85 23.49 -38.81
CA ALA A 590 7.18 24.01 -40.00
C ALA A 590 7.85 23.58 -41.31
N GLY A 591 9.18 23.43 -41.32
CA GLY A 591 9.92 23.04 -42.51
C GLY A 591 9.83 21.56 -42.88
N GLY A 592 10.50 21.24 -44.00
CA GLY A 592 10.65 19.87 -44.52
C GLY A 592 11.62 19.02 -43.70
N ASP A 593 11.86 17.80 -44.18
CA ASP A 593 12.57 16.76 -43.43
C ASP A 593 14.02 17.15 -43.05
N GLU A 594 14.72 17.96 -43.85
CA GLU A 594 16.05 18.47 -43.50
C GLU A 594 16.02 19.48 -42.31
N GLU A 595 14.96 20.28 -42.17
CA GLU A 595 14.78 21.18 -41.03
C GLU A 595 14.45 20.39 -39.76
N TRP A 596 13.55 19.40 -39.88
CA TRP A 596 13.26 18.45 -38.80
C TRP A 596 14.52 17.72 -38.35
N LEU A 597 15.26 17.10 -39.27
CA LEU A 597 16.53 16.45 -38.96
C LEU A 597 17.52 17.43 -38.32
N GLY A 598 17.51 18.71 -38.72
CA GLY A 598 18.28 19.79 -38.12
C GLY A 598 18.07 19.94 -36.60
N THR A 599 16.84 19.72 -36.11
CA THR A 599 16.50 19.76 -34.67
C THR A 599 17.00 18.56 -33.88
N LEU A 600 17.32 17.44 -34.55
CA LEU A 600 17.67 16.18 -33.89
C LEU A 600 19.15 16.11 -33.51
N SER A 601 19.44 15.39 -32.42
CA SER A 601 20.82 15.04 -32.05
C SER A 601 21.53 14.27 -33.18
N SER A 602 22.87 14.38 -33.26
CA SER A 602 23.64 13.69 -34.30
C SER A 602 23.43 12.17 -34.33
N LYS A 603 23.20 11.52 -33.18
CA LYS A 603 22.85 10.10 -33.11
C LYS A 603 21.45 9.82 -33.67
N ALA A 604 20.47 10.65 -33.33
CA ALA A 604 19.10 10.54 -33.84
C ALA A 604 19.04 10.77 -35.36
N ARG A 605 19.71 11.80 -35.89
CA ARG A 605 19.83 12.03 -37.35
C ARG A 605 20.34 10.81 -38.12
N VAL A 606 21.41 10.19 -37.64
CA VAL A 606 22.00 9.00 -38.28
C VAL A 606 21.03 7.81 -38.21
N HIS A 607 20.28 7.66 -37.11
CA HIS A 607 19.24 6.64 -37.00
C HIS A 607 18.09 6.88 -38.00
N GLN A 608 17.55 8.09 -38.07
CA GLN A 608 16.45 8.42 -38.98
C GLN A 608 16.81 8.15 -40.45
N ARG A 609 17.99 8.60 -40.90
CA ARG A 609 18.48 8.36 -42.27
C ARG A 609 18.78 6.89 -42.60
N LYS A 610 19.02 6.02 -41.61
CA LYS A 610 19.34 4.59 -41.82
C LYS A 610 18.18 3.63 -41.59
N SER A 611 17.24 3.98 -40.73
CA SER A 611 16.31 3.03 -40.11
C SER A 611 14.84 3.47 -40.16
N VAL A 612 14.55 4.64 -40.74
CA VAL A 612 13.18 5.19 -40.89
C VAL A 612 12.96 5.67 -42.31
N LEU A 613 13.65 6.74 -42.75
CA LEU A 613 13.46 7.35 -44.07
C LEU A 613 13.58 6.36 -45.26
N PRO A 614 14.49 5.36 -45.26
CA PRO A 614 14.56 4.38 -46.35
C PRO A 614 13.29 3.51 -46.52
N PHE A 615 12.38 3.51 -45.55
CA PHE A 615 11.11 2.78 -45.58
C PHE A 615 9.90 3.66 -45.95
N ASP A 616 10.10 4.95 -46.23
CA ASP A 616 8.99 5.88 -46.54
C ASP A 616 8.16 5.41 -47.74
N ASP A 617 8.84 4.91 -48.78
CA ASP A 617 8.19 4.42 -50.00
C ASP A 617 7.75 2.95 -49.91
N ALA A 618 8.07 2.22 -48.84
CA ALA A 618 7.76 0.79 -48.70
C ALA A 618 6.29 0.49 -48.37
N TYR A 619 5.56 1.51 -47.89
CA TYR A 619 4.17 1.38 -47.46
C TYR A 619 3.24 2.22 -48.34
N ASP A 620 2.02 1.73 -48.54
CA ASP A 620 0.86 2.58 -48.86
C ASP A 620 0.20 2.99 -47.54
N VAL A 621 -0.13 4.28 -47.41
CA VAL A 621 -0.67 4.88 -46.19
C VAL A 621 -2.09 5.38 -46.47
N GLU A 622 -3.06 4.83 -45.78
CA GLU A 622 -4.46 5.27 -45.87
C GLU A 622 -4.92 5.88 -44.53
N TRP A 623 -5.75 6.93 -44.63
CA TRP A 623 -6.32 7.64 -43.49
C TRP A 623 -7.84 7.48 -43.48
N LEU A 624 -8.30 6.54 -42.65
CA LEU A 624 -9.71 6.24 -42.44
C LEU A 624 -10.30 7.27 -41.46
N THR A 625 -11.38 7.92 -41.88
CA THR A 625 -11.98 9.08 -41.20
C THR A 625 -13.50 8.97 -41.21
N ALA A 626 -14.17 9.65 -40.28
CA ALA A 626 -15.64 9.68 -40.22
C ALA A 626 -16.25 10.23 -41.52
N GLY A 627 -17.12 9.42 -42.15
CA GLY A 627 -17.70 9.71 -43.47
C GLY A 627 -16.80 9.36 -44.66
N GLY A 628 -15.68 8.67 -44.43
CA GLY A 628 -14.83 8.08 -45.46
C GLY A 628 -15.41 6.79 -46.06
N ARG A 629 -14.54 5.87 -46.51
CA ARG A 629 -14.98 4.54 -46.94
C ARG A 629 -15.43 3.70 -45.74
N ASP A 630 -16.35 2.77 -45.99
CA ASP A 630 -16.75 1.79 -45.00
C ASP A 630 -15.62 0.77 -44.73
N VAL A 631 -15.57 0.24 -43.50
CA VAL A 631 -14.56 -0.71 -43.02
C VAL A 631 -15.30 -1.97 -42.58
N GLY A 632 -15.32 -2.97 -43.47
CA GLY A 632 -16.06 -4.21 -43.25
C GLY A 632 -15.51 -5.03 -42.08
N ASP A 633 -16.36 -5.88 -41.50
CA ASP A 633 -16.05 -6.67 -40.29
C ASP A 633 -14.71 -7.42 -40.37
N ALA A 634 -14.39 -8.03 -41.53
CA ALA A 634 -13.14 -8.78 -41.73
C ALA A 634 -11.88 -7.90 -41.70
N GLU A 635 -11.97 -6.63 -42.13
CA GLU A 635 -10.87 -5.68 -42.02
C GLU A 635 -10.72 -5.21 -40.57
N LEU A 636 -11.84 -4.91 -39.89
CA LEU A 636 -11.83 -4.55 -38.47
C LEU A 636 -11.27 -5.69 -37.59
N ASP A 637 -11.62 -6.94 -37.89
CA ASP A 637 -11.09 -8.13 -37.19
C ASP A 637 -9.57 -8.25 -37.36
N HIS A 638 -9.06 -7.97 -38.56
CA HIS A 638 -7.62 -7.94 -38.83
C HIS A 638 -6.92 -6.81 -38.05
N LEU A 639 -7.47 -5.58 -38.09
CA LEU A 639 -6.96 -4.45 -37.31
C LEU A 639 -6.97 -4.77 -35.80
N TYR A 640 -8.06 -5.35 -35.29
CA TYR A 640 -8.15 -5.74 -33.89
C TYR A 640 -7.15 -6.85 -33.52
N GLY A 641 -6.89 -7.80 -34.43
CA GLY A 641 -5.82 -8.79 -34.28
C GLY A 641 -4.42 -8.16 -34.15
N LEU A 642 -4.13 -7.12 -34.95
CA LEU A 642 -2.88 -6.35 -34.84
C LEU A 642 -2.77 -5.59 -33.50
N TYR A 643 -3.89 -5.12 -32.95
CA TYR A 643 -3.95 -4.50 -31.61
C TYR A 643 -3.72 -5.53 -30.49
N LEU A 644 -4.39 -6.69 -30.55
CA LEU A 644 -4.19 -7.78 -29.59
C LEU A 644 -2.73 -8.29 -29.60
N ALA A 645 -2.07 -8.29 -30.76
CA ALA A 645 -0.65 -8.62 -30.87
C ALA A 645 0.27 -7.63 -30.12
N VAL A 646 -0.14 -6.37 -29.96
CA VAL A 646 0.56 -5.38 -29.11
C VAL A 646 0.22 -5.61 -27.64
N GLN A 647 -1.06 -5.77 -27.29
CA GLN A 647 -1.50 -6.04 -25.92
C GLN A 647 -0.82 -7.26 -25.29
N ALA A 648 -0.74 -8.38 -26.03
CA ALA A 648 -0.08 -9.61 -25.57
C ALA A 648 1.43 -9.45 -25.26
N ARG A 649 2.06 -8.33 -25.66
CA ARG A 649 3.48 -8.00 -25.43
C ARG A 649 3.67 -6.76 -24.55
N GLY A 650 2.62 -5.98 -24.29
CA GLY A 650 2.65 -4.70 -23.57
C GLY A 650 2.64 -4.84 -22.05
N ARG A 651 3.59 -5.56 -21.47
CA ARG A 651 3.63 -5.83 -20.02
C ARG A 651 4.15 -4.68 -19.16
N ASP A 652 4.78 -3.66 -19.78
CA ASP A 652 5.23 -2.42 -19.13
C ASP A 652 4.08 -1.47 -18.72
N LEU A 653 2.87 -1.68 -19.26
CA LEU A 653 1.64 -0.97 -18.88
C LEU A 653 0.46 -1.93 -18.98
N ASN A 654 0.37 -2.86 -18.01
CA ASN A 654 -0.55 -3.99 -18.08
C ASN A 654 -2.01 -3.55 -17.83
N SER A 655 -2.73 -3.28 -18.92
CA SER A 655 -4.14 -2.88 -18.90
C SER A 655 -5.05 -4.03 -19.37
N PHE A 656 -6.37 -3.82 -19.33
CA PHE A 656 -7.32 -4.72 -20.00
C PHE A 656 -7.35 -4.42 -21.51
N PRO A 657 -7.50 -5.43 -22.39
CA PRO A 657 -7.75 -5.19 -23.81
C PRO A 657 -9.05 -4.41 -24.01
N LEU A 658 -9.01 -3.38 -24.84
CA LEU A 658 -10.16 -2.58 -25.25
C LEU A 658 -11.12 -3.43 -26.09
N PRO A 659 -12.44 -3.17 -26.04
CA PRO A 659 -13.41 -3.93 -26.81
C PRO A 659 -13.32 -3.61 -28.31
N LYS A 660 -13.65 -4.57 -29.18
CA LYS A 660 -13.56 -4.39 -30.64
C LYS A 660 -14.49 -3.28 -31.16
N SER A 661 -15.63 -3.06 -30.50
CA SER A 661 -16.55 -1.95 -30.76
C SER A 661 -15.83 -0.61 -30.74
N PHE A 662 -14.91 -0.40 -29.80
CA PHE A 662 -14.20 0.87 -29.65
C PHE A 662 -13.44 1.32 -30.91
N LEU A 663 -12.80 0.39 -31.63
CA LEU A 663 -12.14 0.69 -32.91
C LEU A 663 -13.15 1.06 -34.01
N ARG A 664 -14.37 0.50 -33.99
CA ARG A 664 -15.46 0.86 -34.90
C ARG A 664 -16.01 2.23 -34.58
N ASP A 665 -16.21 2.52 -33.29
CA ASP A 665 -16.76 3.80 -32.84
C ASP A 665 -15.80 4.95 -33.18
N MET A 666 -14.48 4.75 -33.08
CA MET A 666 -13.47 5.70 -33.55
C MET A 666 -13.67 6.07 -35.03
N LEU A 667 -13.87 5.07 -35.91
CA LEU A 667 -14.08 5.30 -37.34
C LEU A 667 -15.36 6.10 -37.64
N SER A 668 -16.33 6.10 -36.73
CA SER A 668 -17.58 6.86 -36.85
C SER A 668 -17.49 8.30 -36.33
N HIS A 669 -16.42 8.67 -35.62
CA HIS A 669 -16.36 9.90 -34.83
C HIS A 669 -15.38 10.94 -35.40
N PRO A 670 -15.79 12.23 -35.57
CA PRO A 670 -14.97 13.24 -36.25
C PRO A 670 -13.68 13.64 -35.49
N SER A 671 -13.62 13.38 -34.18
CA SER A 671 -12.41 13.60 -33.37
C SER A 671 -11.36 12.50 -33.49
N TRP A 672 -11.57 11.49 -34.35
CA TRP A 672 -10.67 10.34 -34.52
C TRP A 672 -10.32 10.10 -35.99
N GLU A 673 -9.08 9.65 -36.23
CA GLU A 673 -8.68 9.08 -37.51
C GLU A 673 -7.78 7.85 -37.34
N LEU A 674 -7.98 6.85 -38.19
CA LEU A 674 -7.20 5.61 -38.21
C LEU A 674 -6.27 5.61 -39.42
N MET A 675 -4.97 5.59 -39.14
CA MET A 675 -3.94 5.35 -40.15
C MET A 675 -3.78 3.84 -40.34
N THR A 676 -3.78 3.34 -41.57
CA THR A 676 -3.32 1.98 -41.89
C THR A 676 -2.03 2.04 -42.71
N LEU A 677 -1.14 1.07 -42.48
CA LEU A 677 0.09 0.87 -43.26
C LEU A 677 0.01 -0.47 -43.99
N THR A 678 -0.07 -0.41 -45.31
CA THR A 678 -0.07 -1.58 -46.20
C THR A 678 1.33 -1.78 -46.78
N LEU A 679 1.95 -2.93 -46.55
CA LEU A 679 3.29 -3.22 -47.07
C LEU A 679 3.21 -3.58 -48.56
N LYS A 680 3.75 -2.73 -49.45
CA LYS A 680 3.63 -2.86 -50.91
C LYS A 680 4.09 -4.20 -51.47
N GLU A 681 5.09 -4.82 -50.86
CA GLU A 681 5.63 -6.12 -51.28
C GLU A 681 4.63 -7.26 -51.11
N THR A 682 3.67 -7.13 -50.19
CA THR A 682 2.71 -8.20 -49.82
C THR A 682 1.26 -7.82 -50.08
N GLY A 683 0.95 -6.53 -50.18
CA GLY A 683 -0.42 -6.01 -50.24
C GLY A 683 -1.20 -6.12 -48.92
N ALA A 684 -0.55 -6.52 -47.81
CA ALA A 684 -1.19 -6.70 -46.52
C ALA A 684 -1.09 -5.45 -45.63
N VAL A 685 -2.17 -5.14 -44.89
CA VAL A 685 -2.13 -4.17 -43.78
C VAL A 685 -1.32 -4.79 -42.64
N VAL A 686 -0.23 -4.15 -42.23
CA VAL A 686 0.75 -4.70 -41.27
C VAL A 686 0.88 -3.87 -40.00
N ALA A 687 0.32 -2.66 -40.00
CA ALA A 687 0.18 -1.83 -38.81
C ALA A 687 -0.99 -0.87 -38.97
N PHE A 688 -1.51 -0.40 -37.84
CA PHE A 688 -2.45 0.73 -37.81
C PHE A 688 -2.21 1.58 -36.56
N GLY A 689 -2.66 2.84 -36.60
CA GLY A 689 -2.71 3.72 -35.43
C GLY A 689 -4.02 4.50 -35.39
N ALA A 690 -4.68 4.54 -34.25
CA ALA A 690 -5.84 5.40 -34.01
C ALA A 690 -5.40 6.67 -33.28
N HIS A 691 -5.82 7.82 -33.82
CA HIS A 691 -5.32 9.13 -33.43
C HIS A 691 -6.46 10.07 -33.08
N PHE A 692 -6.34 10.77 -31.95
CA PHE A 692 -7.27 11.80 -31.53
C PHE A 692 -6.86 13.17 -32.12
N LEU A 693 -7.83 13.88 -32.68
CA LEU A 693 -7.68 15.22 -33.22
C LEU A 693 -8.19 16.24 -32.20
N GLY A 694 -7.26 16.89 -31.48
CA GLY A 694 -7.56 18.00 -30.58
C GLY A 694 -7.50 19.36 -31.28
N PRO A 695 -8.01 20.45 -30.67
CA PRO A 695 -8.09 21.77 -31.30
C PRO A 695 -6.75 22.35 -31.80
N ARG A 696 -5.65 22.01 -31.12
CA ARG A 696 -4.27 22.44 -31.46
C ARG A 696 -3.23 21.34 -31.24
N HIS A 697 -3.66 20.11 -30.98
CA HIS A 697 -2.78 18.98 -30.69
C HIS A 697 -3.28 17.71 -31.38
N TYR A 698 -2.38 16.77 -31.59
CA TYR A 698 -2.64 15.47 -32.20
C TYR A 698 -2.14 14.38 -31.25
N ALA A 699 -2.88 13.28 -31.06
CA ALA A 699 -2.48 12.24 -30.10
C ALA A 699 -2.65 10.82 -30.67
N PRO A 700 -1.56 10.11 -31.02
CA PRO A 700 -1.61 8.68 -31.29
C PRO A 700 -1.91 7.91 -29.99
N MET A 701 -3.09 7.31 -29.88
CA MET A 701 -3.57 6.71 -28.62
C MET A 701 -3.55 5.17 -28.65
N VAL A 702 -3.87 4.56 -29.79
CA VAL A 702 -3.90 3.09 -29.95
C VAL A 702 -3.06 2.72 -31.18
N VAL A 703 -2.30 1.63 -31.09
CA VAL A 703 -1.49 1.10 -32.20
C VAL A 703 -1.65 -0.42 -32.27
N GLY A 704 -1.73 -0.94 -33.49
CA GLY A 704 -1.62 -2.37 -33.77
C GLY A 704 -0.45 -2.64 -34.71
N LEU A 705 0.26 -3.75 -34.49
CA LEU A 705 1.53 -4.04 -35.16
C LEU A 705 1.70 -5.54 -35.47
N ASP A 706 2.08 -5.87 -36.70
CA ASP A 706 2.73 -7.13 -37.00
C ASP A 706 4.21 -7.06 -36.60
N TYR A 707 4.56 -7.77 -35.53
CA TYR A 707 5.92 -7.81 -34.99
C TYR A 707 6.95 -8.49 -35.92
N ALA A 708 6.53 -9.29 -36.90
CA ALA A 708 7.43 -9.79 -37.95
C ALA A 708 7.90 -8.64 -38.86
N VAL A 709 6.99 -7.72 -39.18
CA VAL A 709 7.24 -6.57 -40.05
C VAL A 709 7.90 -5.40 -39.29
N VAL A 710 7.62 -5.24 -37.99
CA VAL A 710 8.34 -4.28 -37.11
C VAL A 710 9.85 -4.54 -37.13
N ARG A 711 10.29 -5.81 -37.10
CA ARG A 711 11.71 -6.19 -37.08
C ARG A 711 12.42 -6.00 -38.43
N THR A 712 11.71 -6.23 -39.53
CA THR A 712 12.27 -6.28 -40.89
C THR A 712 12.14 -4.95 -41.63
N HIS A 713 10.99 -4.29 -41.52
CA HIS A 713 10.63 -3.08 -42.27
C HIS A 713 10.29 -1.88 -41.36
N GLY A 714 10.52 -1.99 -40.06
CA GLY A 714 10.41 -0.86 -39.13
C GLY A 714 9.00 -0.30 -38.92
N ALA A 715 7.95 -1.10 -39.13
CA ALA A 715 6.54 -0.66 -39.15
C ALA A 715 6.14 0.33 -38.03
N TYR A 716 6.54 0.10 -36.77
CA TYR A 716 6.26 1.03 -35.67
C TYR A 716 6.92 2.41 -35.85
N ARG A 717 8.16 2.46 -36.37
CA ARG A 717 8.84 3.74 -36.65
C ARG A 717 8.18 4.47 -37.82
N GLN A 718 7.65 3.74 -38.80
CA GLN A 718 6.87 4.35 -39.86
C GLN A 718 5.51 4.86 -39.34
N ALA A 719 4.82 4.13 -38.47
CA ALA A 719 3.60 4.62 -37.83
C ALA A 719 3.84 5.94 -37.08
N LEU A 720 4.92 6.03 -36.28
CA LEU A 720 5.35 7.28 -35.64
C LEU A 720 5.64 8.39 -36.67
N ARG A 721 6.37 8.09 -37.76
CA ARG A 721 6.70 9.08 -38.79
C ARG A 721 5.44 9.63 -39.47
N GLN A 722 4.53 8.75 -39.89
CA GLN A 722 3.29 9.15 -40.56
C GLN A 722 2.38 9.97 -39.63
N ALA A 723 2.29 9.61 -38.35
CA ALA A 723 1.59 10.41 -37.34
C ALA A 723 2.16 11.84 -37.20
N MET A 724 3.49 11.99 -37.23
CA MET A 724 4.15 13.30 -37.17
C MET A 724 3.96 14.11 -38.46
N LEU A 725 4.03 13.47 -39.62
CA LEU A 725 3.72 14.12 -40.91
C LEU A 725 2.27 14.60 -40.95
N ARG A 726 1.33 13.79 -40.47
CA ARG A 726 -0.09 14.13 -40.36
C ARG A 726 -0.32 15.31 -39.43
N ALA A 727 0.26 15.28 -38.22
CA ALA A 727 0.21 16.41 -37.29
C ALA A 727 0.75 17.71 -37.89
N ARG A 728 1.87 17.66 -38.64
CA ARG A 728 2.41 18.82 -39.39
C ARG A 728 1.42 19.31 -40.46
N ALA A 729 0.85 18.40 -41.25
CA ALA A 729 -0.11 18.74 -42.30
C ALA A 729 -1.42 19.36 -41.74
N LEU A 730 -1.85 18.93 -40.57
CA LEU A 730 -2.99 19.51 -39.82
C LEU A 730 -2.64 20.80 -39.06
N GLY A 731 -1.38 21.28 -39.13
CA GLY A 731 -0.95 22.51 -38.44
C GLY A 731 -0.90 22.41 -36.91
N SER A 732 -0.86 21.18 -36.36
CA SER A 732 -0.85 20.92 -34.91
C SER A 732 0.36 21.57 -34.25
N LYS A 733 0.16 22.13 -33.05
CA LYS A 733 1.23 22.77 -32.26
C LYS A 733 1.99 21.78 -31.40
N ARG A 734 1.36 20.68 -31.00
CA ARG A 734 1.94 19.61 -30.18
C ARG A 734 1.43 18.26 -30.65
N VAL A 735 2.23 17.22 -30.45
CA VAL A 735 1.84 15.82 -30.56
C VAL A 735 2.03 15.18 -29.19
N LEU A 736 0.95 14.67 -28.60
CA LEU A 736 0.96 13.94 -27.33
C LEU A 736 1.19 12.47 -27.67
N LEU A 737 2.38 11.95 -27.41
CA LEU A 737 2.81 10.64 -27.92
C LEU A 737 2.52 9.49 -26.95
N GLY A 738 1.89 9.72 -25.79
CA GLY A 738 1.65 8.67 -24.80
C GLY A 738 2.91 8.27 -24.02
N MET A 739 2.66 7.52 -22.95
CA MET A 739 3.69 6.82 -22.17
C MET A 739 4.40 5.71 -22.97
N GLY A 740 5.56 5.27 -22.49
CA GLY A 740 6.29 4.11 -23.01
C GLY A 740 6.99 4.36 -24.36
N ALA A 741 7.79 3.39 -24.83
CA ALA A 741 8.60 3.49 -26.05
C ALA A 741 9.51 4.75 -26.13
N THR A 742 9.89 5.30 -24.98
CA THR A 742 10.65 6.56 -24.77
C THR A 742 11.87 6.66 -25.70
N PHE A 743 12.61 5.57 -25.85
CA PHE A 743 13.83 5.53 -26.68
C PHE A 743 13.57 5.73 -28.19
N GLU A 744 12.48 5.20 -28.74
CA GLU A 744 12.14 5.46 -30.15
C GLU A 744 11.52 6.84 -30.31
N LYS A 745 10.57 7.24 -29.45
CA LYS A 745 9.91 8.56 -29.52
C LYS A 745 10.91 9.73 -29.37
N THR A 746 11.88 9.66 -28.46
CA THR A 746 12.94 10.69 -28.31
C THR A 746 13.84 10.81 -29.55
N ARG A 747 14.06 9.73 -30.32
CA ARG A 747 14.80 9.78 -31.59
C ARG A 747 14.06 10.54 -32.69
N PHE A 748 12.76 10.76 -32.55
CA PHE A 748 11.97 11.61 -33.44
C PHE A 748 11.94 13.09 -33.00
N GLY A 749 12.57 13.43 -31.88
CA GLY A 749 12.61 14.79 -31.33
C GLY A 749 11.59 15.05 -30.23
N ALA A 750 10.88 14.02 -29.75
CA ALA A 750 10.03 14.15 -28.57
C ALA A 750 10.87 14.41 -27.30
N HIS A 751 10.34 15.25 -26.40
CA HIS A 751 10.89 15.50 -25.08
C HIS A 751 10.02 14.82 -24.01
N VAL A 752 10.66 14.43 -22.90
CA VAL A 752 9.97 13.84 -21.74
C VAL A 752 9.29 14.94 -20.92
N GLN A 753 8.06 14.68 -20.49
CA GLN A 753 7.38 15.40 -19.43
C GLN A 753 7.22 14.47 -18.24
N GLU A 754 7.92 14.76 -17.14
CA GLU A 754 7.79 14.00 -15.90
C GLU A 754 6.41 14.22 -15.28
N ARG A 755 5.65 13.14 -15.17
CA ARG A 755 4.33 13.10 -14.55
C ARG A 755 4.37 12.28 -13.26
N VAL A 756 3.46 12.60 -12.34
CA VAL A 756 3.28 11.86 -11.08
C VAL A 756 1.81 11.61 -10.82
N ALA A 757 1.57 10.53 -10.08
CA ALA A 757 0.28 10.23 -9.48
C ALA A 757 0.33 10.41 -7.97
N PHE A 758 -0.83 10.59 -7.38
CA PHE A 758 -1.07 10.58 -5.95
C PHE A 758 -2.22 9.60 -5.69
N ALA A 759 -1.93 8.50 -5.01
CA ALA A 759 -2.88 7.41 -4.77
C ALA A 759 -3.31 7.35 -3.30
N GLN A 760 -4.55 6.94 -3.05
CA GLN A 760 -5.10 6.76 -1.71
C GLN A 760 -5.95 5.49 -1.63
N ALA A 761 -5.29 4.37 -1.37
CA ALA A 761 -5.93 3.07 -1.17
C ALA A 761 -6.56 2.95 0.24
N SER A 762 -7.63 2.17 0.36
CA SER A 762 -8.28 1.82 1.63
C SER A 762 -7.49 0.78 2.44
N ASP A 763 -6.77 -0.13 1.78
CA ASP A 763 -5.80 -1.02 2.40
C ASP A 763 -4.49 -1.07 1.60
N HIS A 764 -3.56 -1.92 1.99
CA HIS A 764 -2.25 -2.09 1.35
C HIS A 764 -2.00 -3.50 0.81
N TYR A 765 -3.03 -4.34 0.77
CA TYR A 765 -2.89 -5.76 0.43
C TYR A 765 -2.32 -5.96 -0.98
N SER A 766 -2.92 -5.34 -2.01
CA SER A 766 -2.43 -5.48 -3.38
C SER A 766 -1.00 -4.94 -3.53
N SER A 767 -0.65 -3.82 -2.89
CA SER A 767 0.72 -3.27 -2.93
C SER A 767 1.75 -4.18 -2.25
N GLU A 768 1.39 -4.86 -1.16
CA GLU A 768 2.27 -5.80 -0.47
C GLU A 768 2.43 -7.10 -1.27
N VAL A 769 1.37 -7.61 -1.89
CA VAL A 769 1.43 -8.77 -2.80
C VAL A 769 2.29 -8.45 -4.04
N LEU A 770 2.18 -7.25 -4.62
CA LEU A 770 3.03 -6.84 -5.75
C LEU A 770 4.49 -6.64 -5.33
N SER A 771 4.74 -6.10 -4.13
CA SER A 771 6.09 -6.00 -3.56
C SER A 771 6.70 -7.38 -3.31
N ALA A 772 5.91 -8.32 -2.82
CA ALA A 772 6.28 -9.73 -2.64
C ALA A 772 6.65 -10.41 -3.97
N LEU A 773 5.82 -10.29 -5.01
CA LEU A 773 6.11 -10.80 -6.36
C LEU A 773 7.35 -10.14 -6.98
N SER A 774 7.58 -8.85 -6.71
CA SER A 774 8.79 -8.13 -7.12
C SER A 774 10.07 -8.59 -6.39
N ALA A 775 9.92 -9.25 -5.24
CA ALA A 775 11.03 -9.93 -4.58
C ALA A 775 11.28 -11.33 -5.18
N ASP A 776 10.23 -12.05 -5.57
CA ASP A 776 10.34 -13.35 -6.26
C ASP A 776 11.10 -13.22 -7.60
N THR A 777 10.76 -12.23 -8.43
CA THR A 777 11.45 -12.00 -9.73
C THR A 777 12.92 -11.64 -9.57
N ARG A 778 13.28 -10.90 -8.51
CA ARG A 778 14.67 -10.55 -8.20
C ARG A 778 15.47 -11.70 -7.61
N GLY A 779 14.81 -12.65 -6.93
CA GLY A 779 15.45 -13.87 -6.41
C GLY A 779 15.78 -14.90 -7.50
N ALA A 780 14.96 -14.98 -8.56
CA ALA A 780 15.15 -15.95 -9.65
C ALA A 780 16.31 -15.62 -10.61
N GLY A 781 16.93 -14.44 -10.49
CA GLY A 781 18.00 -13.96 -11.38
C GLY A 781 19.39 -13.86 -10.74
N ALA A 782 19.60 -14.44 -9.55
CA ALA A 782 20.83 -14.34 -8.75
C ALA A 782 21.57 -15.68 -8.58
#